data_AF-A0A966X011-F1
#
_entry.id   AF-A0A966X011-F1
#
_cell.length_a   1.000
_cell.length_b   1.000
_cell.length_c   1.000
_cell.angle_alpha   90.00
_cell.angle_beta   90.00
_cell.angle_gamma   90.00
#
_symmetry.space_group_name_H-M   'P 1'
#
loop_
_entity.id
_entity.type
_entity.pdbx_description
1 polymer ?
#
loop_
_entity_poly.entity_id
_entity_poly.type
_entity_poly.pdbx_seq_one_letter_code
_entity_poly.pdbx_strand_id
1 'polypeptide(L)'
;MSPAEIWCNESQERYVIAIHPKDLDRFAKMCERERCPYAVVGHTTQNRQLQLHDQQQAKNPDQQYPIDMPMEVLLGKPPKMHRDVHTTQEQFPPFNCNAIELKEAIELVLQQPTVASKSFLITIGDRTVGGLNSRDPFVGPWQVPVADCAVTTMDYSGYRGEAMSMGERTPVALFNAPAAAKMAVGEAITNILAADIASIEDIKLSANWMAACGQPGEDAKLYESVKAVGIELCPELGISIPVGKDSLSMATSWQDHNQAKQVVSPVSLIISAFAPVRDVRKTLTPQLQLQTETELILIDLGRNQNRMAGSIVTQVFEQTDTHAPNVDHASDLKAFTNAIIALRERNAILAYHDRSDGGLLACIAEMAFASHCGISLNVDLLCIDTKTEQDYGDAKNWASQVSGRRHEQTIRALFSEELGAVIQIERSQRDAVFAVLRECGISAFSHVIGKPNQSDALEIWRDAKCVYTESRVHLQKLWQNTSYQIARLRDNPNCVDSEYQSVEDVSDPGMSPILRFDPNENPSAPFINKGTRPKMAILREQGVNSHLEMAYAMDLAGFASHDVHMSDLLSGQAKLEDYQGLVACGGFSYGDVLGAGEGWAKTILFNPQLSEQFASFFQRNDSFALGVCNGCQMMSNLASLIPGAKAWPKFTRNQSEQYEARLVMVEILQSPSLFFNGMSGSHLPIAVA
;
A
#
# COMPACT_ATOMS: atom_id res chain seq x y z
N MET A 1 -16.10 -37.83 4.18
CA MET A 1 -15.19 -37.51 3.07
C MET A 1 -14.45 -38.78 2.68
N SER A 2 -14.25 -39.02 1.39
CA SER A 2 -13.37 -40.08 0.89
C SER A 2 -11.90 -39.78 1.27
N PRO A 3 -11.00 -40.78 1.25
CA PRO A 3 -9.57 -40.53 1.46
C PRO A 3 -8.99 -39.46 0.54
N ALA A 4 -9.44 -39.40 -0.72
CA ALA A 4 -9.02 -38.38 -1.68
C ALA A 4 -9.49 -36.98 -1.29
N GLU A 5 -10.74 -36.82 -0.84
CA GLU A 5 -11.24 -35.54 -0.33
C GLU A 5 -10.47 -35.09 0.92
N ILE A 6 -10.11 -36.00 1.82
CA ILE A 6 -9.33 -35.67 3.03
C ILE A 6 -7.89 -35.24 2.67
N TRP A 7 -7.26 -35.92 1.73
CA TRP A 7 -5.86 -35.67 1.38
C TRP A 7 -5.67 -34.49 0.42
N CYS A 8 -6.60 -34.30 -0.52
CA CYS A 8 -6.44 -33.33 -1.62
C CYS A 8 -7.31 -32.09 -1.49
N ASN A 9 -8.10 -31.92 -0.42
CA ASN A 9 -8.84 -30.67 -0.24
C ASN A 9 -7.88 -29.48 -0.10
N GLU A 10 -8.37 -28.33 -0.54
CA GLU A 10 -7.73 -27.02 -0.39
C GLU A 10 -8.38 -26.24 0.76
N SER A 11 -8.71 -26.92 1.88
CA SER A 11 -9.10 -26.21 3.10
C SER A 11 -7.96 -25.28 3.55
N GLN A 12 -8.34 -24.10 4.06
CA GLN A 12 -7.41 -23.02 4.39
C GLN A 12 -6.86 -23.13 5.83
N GLU A 13 -5.99 -22.19 6.23
CA GLU A 13 -5.39 -22.08 7.57
C GLU A 13 -4.63 -23.34 8.05
N ARG A 14 -4.01 -24.10 7.12
CA ARG A 14 -3.24 -25.31 7.43
C ARG A 14 -1.75 -25.14 7.19
N TYR A 15 -0.96 -25.73 8.07
CA TYR A 15 0.50 -25.80 7.97
C TYR A 15 0.94 -27.25 8.18
N VAL A 16 2.01 -27.66 7.49
CA VAL A 16 2.66 -28.97 7.71
C VAL A 16 4.07 -28.71 8.21
N ILE A 17 4.37 -29.23 9.39
CA ILE A 17 5.68 -29.06 10.05
C ILE A 17 6.20 -30.41 10.52
N ALA A 18 7.52 -30.56 10.51
CA ALA A 18 8.19 -31.72 11.09
C ALA A 18 8.73 -31.35 12.48
N ILE A 19 8.31 -32.09 13.51
CA ILE A 19 8.73 -31.87 14.89
C ILE A 19 9.51 -33.09 15.38
N HIS A 20 10.64 -32.86 16.03
CA HIS A 20 11.38 -33.93 16.68
C HIS A 20 10.55 -34.50 17.85
N PRO A 21 10.40 -35.83 18.03
CA PRO A 21 9.50 -36.40 19.03
C PRO A 21 9.67 -35.86 20.46
N LYS A 22 10.91 -35.61 20.87
CA LYS A 22 11.24 -35.01 22.19
C LYS A 22 10.62 -33.62 22.44
N ASP A 23 10.29 -32.88 21.38
CA ASP A 23 9.75 -31.52 21.44
C ASP A 23 8.22 -31.48 21.27
N LEU A 24 7.58 -32.64 21.04
CA LEU A 24 6.14 -32.74 20.80
C LEU A 24 5.32 -32.23 21.99
N ASP A 25 5.68 -32.61 23.23
CA ASP A 25 4.97 -32.16 24.44
C ASP A 25 5.07 -30.63 24.63
N ARG A 26 6.20 -30.04 24.25
CA ARG A 26 6.39 -28.59 24.30
C ARG A 26 5.50 -27.90 23.26
N PHE A 27 5.46 -28.43 22.04
CA PHE A 27 4.60 -27.93 20.98
C PHE A 27 3.11 -28.06 21.34
N ALA A 28 2.71 -29.20 21.90
CA ALA A 28 1.34 -29.44 22.37
C ALA A 28 0.90 -28.36 23.37
N LYS A 29 1.74 -28.04 24.36
CA LYS A 29 1.46 -26.97 25.34
C LYS A 29 1.32 -25.59 24.70
N MET A 30 2.12 -25.28 23.68
CA MET A 30 1.98 -24.02 22.93
C MET A 30 0.63 -23.98 22.19
N CYS A 31 0.29 -25.05 21.47
CA CYS A 31 -1.00 -25.17 20.78
C CYS A 31 -2.19 -25.08 21.72
N GLU A 32 -2.16 -25.76 22.87
CA GLU A 32 -3.21 -25.71 23.89
C GLU A 32 -3.39 -24.30 24.48
N ARG A 33 -2.27 -23.61 24.75
CA ARG A 33 -2.30 -22.23 25.24
C ARG A 33 -2.95 -21.29 24.23
N GLU A 34 -2.54 -21.40 22.96
CA GLU A 34 -3.00 -20.52 21.87
C GLU A 34 -4.32 -20.98 21.22
N ARG A 35 -4.89 -22.12 21.65
CA ARG A 35 -6.12 -22.74 21.08
C ARG A 35 -5.95 -23.05 19.60
N CYS A 36 -4.74 -23.42 19.21
CA CYS A 36 -4.36 -23.79 17.85
C CYS A 36 -4.53 -25.31 17.68
N PRO A 37 -5.56 -25.79 16.94
CA PRO A 37 -5.76 -27.21 16.73
C PRO A 37 -4.59 -27.80 15.94
N TYR A 38 -4.12 -28.97 16.35
CA TYR A 38 -3.09 -29.71 15.64
C TYR A 38 -3.36 -31.22 15.70
N ALA A 39 -2.76 -31.96 14.77
CA ALA A 39 -2.78 -33.42 14.78
C ALA A 39 -1.44 -33.96 14.29
N VAL A 40 -0.96 -35.02 14.95
CA VAL A 40 0.17 -35.81 14.43
C VAL A 40 -0.38 -36.78 13.40
N VAL A 41 -0.15 -36.48 12.13
CA VAL A 41 -0.72 -37.24 10.99
C VAL A 41 0.23 -38.26 10.38
N GLY A 42 1.47 -38.34 10.86
CA GLY A 42 2.46 -39.30 10.37
C GLY A 42 3.85 -39.11 10.97
N HIS A 43 4.80 -39.90 10.48
CA HIS A 43 6.22 -39.79 10.83
C HIS A 43 7.07 -39.93 9.56
N THR A 44 8.25 -39.31 9.55
CA THR A 44 9.20 -39.47 8.45
C THR A 44 9.97 -40.79 8.62
N THR A 45 10.27 -41.45 7.51
CA THR A 45 11.05 -42.70 7.50
C THR A 45 12.29 -42.53 6.62
N GLN A 46 13.26 -43.44 6.76
CA GLN A 46 14.42 -43.50 5.84
C GLN A 46 14.02 -44.01 4.45
N ASN A 47 12.94 -44.79 4.36
CA ASN A 47 12.43 -45.31 3.10
C ASN A 47 11.78 -44.18 2.30
N ARG A 48 12.12 -44.06 1.01
CA ARG A 48 11.56 -43.05 0.11
C ARG A 48 10.19 -43.46 -0.44
N GLN A 49 9.25 -43.75 0.46
CA GLN A 49 7.91 -44.25 0.16
C GLN A 49 6.85 -43.41 0.88
N LEU A 50 5.78 -43.05 0.16
CA LEU A 50 4.61 -42.38 0.73
C LEU A 50 3.54 -43.43 1.01
N GLN A 51 3.13 -43.52 2.28
CA GLN A 51 2.05 -44.39 2.71
C GLN A 51 0.99 -43.58 3.45
N LEU A 52 -0.26 -43.69 3.00
CA LEU A 52 -1.45 -43.21 3.71
C LEU A 52 -2.23 -44.44 4.15
N HIS A 53 -2.43 -44.59 5.46
CA HIS A 53 -3.12 -45.73 6.06
C HIS A 53 -4.49 -45.30 6.60
N ASP A 54 -5.57 -45.92 6.11
CA ASP A 54 -6.94 -45.69 6.61
C ASP A 54 -7.33 -46.78 7.63
N GLN A 55 -7.41 -46.39 8.91
CA GLN A 55 -7.74 -47.30 10.00
C GLN A 55 -9.25 -47.64 10.09
N GLN A 56 -10.13 -46.86 9.45
CA GLN A 56 -11.58 -46.95 9.64
C GLN A 56 -12.30 -47.78 8.57
N GLN A 57 -11.72 -47.93 7.37
CA GLN A 57 -12.41 -48.54 6.22
C GLN A 57 -11.79 -49.83 5.65
N ALA A 58 -10.80 -50.42 6.32
CA ALA A 58 -10.11 -51.60 5.79
C ALA A 58 -10.97 -52.89 5.86
N LYS A 59 -11.59 -53.30 4.74
CA LYS A 59 -12.07 -54.68 4.55
C LYS A 59 -11.05 -55.56 3.83
N ASN A 60 -10.23 -54.96 2.95
CA ASN A 60 -9.18 -55.61 2.14
C ASN A 60 -7.89 -54.74 2.11
N PRO A 61 -6.72 -55.31 1.69
CA PRO A 61 -5.43 -54.61 1.71
C PRO A 61 -5.38 -53.29 0.90
N ASP A 62 -6.04 -53.22 -0.25
CA ASP A 62 -6.04 -52.01 -1.09
C ASP A 62 -6.85 -50.85 -0.47
N GLN A 63 -7.80 -51.15 0.41
CA GLN A 63 -8.56 -50.14 1.15
C GLN A 63 -7.82 -49.71 2.43
N GLN A 64 -6.91 -50.55 2.90
CA GLN A 64 -6.07 -50.25 4.05
C GLN A 64 -5.05 -49.15 3.73
N TYR A 65 -4.50 -49.16 2.52
CA TYR A 65 -3.54 -48.14 2.06
C TYR A 65 -4.04 -47.38 0.83
N PRO A 66 -4.86 -46.32 1.01
CA PRO A 66 -5.29 -45.47 -0.12
C PRO A 66 -4.13 -44.89 -0.93
N ILE A 67 -2.95 -44.72 -0.32
CA ILE A 67 -1.70 -44.37 -0.99
C ILE A 67 -0.62 -45.33 -0.49
N ASP A 68 0.02 -46.05 -1.42
CA ASP A 68 1.26 -46.79 -1.17
C ASP A 68 2.11 -46.74 -2.43
N MET A 69 3.03 -45.76 -2.50
CA MET A 69 3.86 -45.58 -3.69
C MET A 69 5.24 -45.01 -3.37
N PRO A 70 6.28 -45.36 -4.15
CA PRO A 70 7.58 -44.70 -4.08
C PRO A 70 7.46 -43.20 -4.34
N MET A 71 8.23 -42.38 -3.60
CA MET A 71 8.24 -40.93 -3.77
C MET A 71 8.66 -40.50 -5.18
N GLU A 72 9.48 -41.30 -5.86
CA GLU A 72 9.89 -41.04 -7.25
C GLU A 72 8.76 -41.21 -8.27
N VAL A 73 7.72 -42.00 -7.95
CA VAL A 73 6.54 -42.12 -8.80
C VAL A 73 5.69 -40.85 -8.69
N LEU A 74 5.55 -40.31 -7.48
CA LEU A 74 4.79 -39.08 -7.23
C LEU A 74 5.52 -37.82 -7.72
N LEU A 75 6.82 -37.73 -7.46
CA LEU A 75 7.66 -36.56 -7.79
C LEU A 75 8.42 -36.71 -9.11
N GLY A 76 8.20 -37.82 -9.82
CA GLY A 76 8.80 -38.08 -11.12
C GLY A 76 8.39 -36.99 -12.10
N LYS A 77 9.38 -36.30 -12.68
CA LYS A 77 9.09 -35.21 -13.62
C LYS A 77 8.85 -35.79 -15.01
N PRO A 78 7.74 -35.45 -15.70
CA PRO A 78 7.64 -35.69 -17.13
C PRO A 78 8.79 -34.96 -17.88
N PRO A 79 9.06 -35.32 -19.15
CA PRO A 79 10.04 -34.60 -19.97
C PRO A 79 9.77 -33.08 -19.95
N LYS A 80 10.84 -32.28 -20.04
CA LYS A 80 10.71 -30.83 -20.12
C LYS A 80 9.85 -30.46 -21.33
N MET A 81 8.86 -29.60 -21.10
CA MET A 81 8.00 -29.07 -22.17
C MET A 81 8.85 -28.27 -23.16
N HIS A 82 8.62 -28.49 -24.46
CA HIS A 82 9.16 -27.68 -25.54
C HIS A 82 8.03 -26.90 -26.18
N ARG A 83 8.15 -25.57 -26.25
CA ARG A 83 7.18 -24.69 -26.92
C ARG A 83 7.85 -24.10 -28.16
N ASP A 84 7.32 -24.43 -29.33
CA ASP A 84 7.71 -23.82 -30.60
C ASP A 84 6.66 -22.77 -30.96
N VAL A 85 7.07 -21.51 -30.94
CA VAL A 85 6.16 -20.35 -30.96
C VAL A 85 6.72 -19.28 -31.87
N HIS A 86 5.83 -18.42 -32.38
CA HIS A 86 6.20 -17.36 -33.31
C HIS A 86 5.80 -16.00 -32.74
N THR A 87 6.67 -15.00 -32.96
CA THR A 87 6.39 -13.61 -32.66
C THR A 87 5.28 -13.09 -33.58
N THR A 88 4.31 -12.39 -33.01
CA THR A 88 3.33 -11.61 -33.76
C THR A 88 3.70 -10.13 -33.69
N GLN A 89 3.48 -9.40 -34.78
CA GLN A 89 3.61 -7.94 -34.80
C GLN A 89 2.29 -7.34 -35.29
N GLU A 90 1.73 -6.46 -34.48
CA GLU A 90 0.55 -5.68 -34.83
C GLU A 90 0.98 -4.24 -35.12
N GLN A 91 0.31 -3.61 -36.09
CA GLN A 91 0.54 -2.21 -36.42
C GLN A 91 -0.64 -1.39 -35.91
N PHE A 92 -0.33 -0.34 -35.16
CA PHE A 92 -1.32 0.55 -34.57
C PHE A 92 -1.28 1.91 -35.25
N PRO A 93 -2.44 2.53 -35.53
CA PRO A 93 -2.47 3.89 -36.06
C PRO A 93 -1.90 4.88 -35.04
N PRO A 94 -1.29 5.99 -35.50
CA PRO A 94 -0.79 7.03 -34.62
C PRO A 94 -1.94 7.72 -33.88
N PHE A 95 -1.66 8.16 -32.66
CA PHE A 95 -2.63 8.90 -31.85
C PHE A 95 -3.00 10.23 -32.49
N ASN A 96 -4.30 10.52 -32.60
CA ASN A 96 -4.80 11.75 -33.19
C ASN A 96 -5.35 12.71 -32.12
N CYS A 97 -4.55 13.71 -31.78
CA CYS A 97 -4.89 14.72 -30.77
C CYS A 97 -5.80 15.85 -31.29
N ASN A 98 -6.04 15.97 -32.60
CA ASN A 98 -6.64 17.17 -33.18
C ASN A 98 -8.09 17.42 -32.74
N ALA A 99 -8.82 16.36 -32.34
CA ALA A 99 -10.21 16.45 -31.91
C ALA A 99 -10.38 16.35 -30.38
N ILE A 100 -9.28 16.24 -29.64
CA ILE A 100 -9.30 16.07 -28.18
C ILE A 100 -9.15 17.44 -27.52
N GLU A 101 -10.16 17.92 -26.81
CA GLU A 101 -10.03 19.13 -26.02
C GLU A 101 -9.21 18.86 -24.75
N LEU A 102 -8.30 19.77 -24.39
CA LEU A 102 -7.43 19.59 -23.22
C LEU A 102 -8.24 19.42 -21.93
N LYS A 103 -9.33 20.20 -21.78
CA LYS A 103 -10.23 20.11 -20.63
C LYS A 103 -10.86 18.72 -20.50
N GLU A 104 -11.41 18.21 -21.60
CA GLU A 104 -12.05 16.88 -21.64
C GLU A 104 -11.05 15.77 -21.31
N ALA A 105 -9.83 15.83 -21.86
CA ALA A 105 -8.78 14.87 -21.55
C ALA A 105 -8.43 14.85 -20.05
N ILE A 106 -8.30 16.03 -19.42
CA ILE A 106 -8.02 16.14 -17.98
C ILE A 106 -9.14 15.50 -17.16
N GLU A 107 -10.40 15.84 -17.46
CA GLU A 107 -11.57 15.35 -16.72
C GLU A 107 -11.74 13.83 -16.85
N LEU A 108 -11.53 13.27 -18.04
CA LEU A 108 -11.65 11.83 -18.29
C LEU A 108 -10.51 11.03 -17.66
N VAL A 109 -9.27 11.52 -17.77
CA VAL A 109 -8.09 10.85 -17.20
C VAL A 109 -8.18 10.81 -15.68
N LEU A 110 -8.52 11.92 -15.02
CA LEU A 110 -8.64 11.95 -13.55
C LEU A 110 -9.76 11.04 -13.02
N GLN A 111 -10.81 10.79 -13.80
CA GLN A 111 -11.91 9.90 -13.42
C GLN A 111 -11.64 8.43 -13.75
N GLN A 112 -10.66 8.13 -14.59
CA GLN A 112 -10.37 6.75 -14.97
C GLN A 112 -9.91 5.97 -13.72
N PRO A 113 -10.47 4.78 -13.41
CA PRO A 113 -10.24 4.09 -12.13
C PRO A 113 -8.79 3.79 -11.75
N THR A 114 -7.91 3.57 -12.72
CA THR A 114 -6.46 3.39 -12.54
C THR A 114 -5.79 4.67 -12.02
N VAL A 115 -6.26 5.85 -12.42
CA VAL A 115 -5.76 7.16 -11.94
C VAL A 115 -6.53 7.65 -10.71
N ALA A 116 -7.85 7.56 -10.73
CA ALA A 116 -8.75 8.08 -9.71
C ALA A 116 -8.43 7.60 -8.28
N SER A 117 -8.93 8.32 -7.27
CA SER A 117 -8.72 8.00 -5.85
C SER A 117 -8.98 6.54 -5.52
N LYS A 118 -8.12 5.97 -4.67
CA LYS A 118 -8.21 4.59 -4.19
C LYS A 118 -8.77 4.46 -2.77
N SER A 119 -9.36 5.53 -2.20
CA SER A 119 -9.85 5.52 -0.80
C SER A 119 -10.73 4.29 -0.48
N PHE A 120 -11.63 3.89 -1.38
CA PHE A 120 -12.51 2.74 -1.18
C PHE A 120 -11.80 1.38 -1.00
N LEU A 121 -10.55 1.26 -1.47
CA LEU A 121 -9.70 0.08 -1.29
C LEU A 121 -8.87 0.16 0.00
N ILE A 122 -8.58 1.37 0.47
CA ILE A 122 -7.57 1.64 1.51
C ILE A 122 -8.21 1.74 2.89
N THR A 123 -9.38 2.38 3.01
CA THR A 123 -10.05 2.63 4.31
C THR A 123 -10.69 1.38 4.90
N ILE A 124 -10.86 0.33 4.10
CA ILE A 124 -11.44 -0.96 4.52
C ILE A 124 -10.40 -1.93 5.10
N GLY A 125 -9.10 -1.62 5.00
CA GLY A 125 -8.02 -2.45 5.50
C GLY A 125 -7.22 -1.70 6.56
N ASP A 126 -6.89 -2.39 7.66
CA ASP A 126 -6.04 -1.85 8.73
C ASP A 126 -4.66 -1.42 8.20
N ARG A 127 -4.14 -0.31 8.71
CA ARG A 127 -2.86 0.29 8.33
C ARG A 127 -1.95 0.62 9.51
N THR A 128 -2.32 0.19 10.72
CA THR A 128 -1.70 0.63 11.98
C THR A 128 -1.43 -0.50 12.97
N VAL A 129 -2.08 -1.67 12.81
CA VAL A 129 -1.87 -2.84 13.66
C VAL A 129 -0.39 -3.21 13.75
N GLY A 130 0.06 -3.56 14.95
CA GLY A 130 1.45 -3.87 15.25
C GLY A 130 2.29 -2.63 15.58
N GLY A 131 1.82 -1.41 15.29
CA GLY A 131 2.48 -0.15 15.69
C GLY A 131 3.79 0.15 14.97
N LEU A 132 4.03 -0.48 13.82
CA LEU A 132 5.29 -0.37 13.05
C LEU A 132 5.09 0.28 11.67
N ASN A 133 3.88 0.74 11.34
CA ASN A 133 3.67 1.48 10.08
C ASN A 133 4.19 2.92 10.23
N SER A 134 5.16 3.30 9.40
CA SER A 134 5.70 4.67 9.34
C SER A 134 5.13 5.48 8.18
N ARG A 135 4.81 4.83 7.05
CA ARG A 135 4.16 5.45 5.90
C ARG A 135 3.09 4.53 5.33
N ASP A 136 1.85 4.95 5.49
CA ASP A 136 0.68 4.37 4.83
C ASP A 136 0.34 5.15 3.53
N PRO A 137 -0.62 4.66 2.71
CA PRO A 137 -1.03 5.31 1.47
C PRO A 137 -1.54 6.74 1.63
N PHE A 138 -2.12 7.09 2.79
CA PHE A 138 -2.63 8.43 3.02
C PHE A 138 -1.52 9.42 3.41
N VAL A 139 -1.57 10.60 2.81
CA VAL A 139 -0.55 11.63 2.92
C VAL A 139 -1.15 12.94 3.46
N GLY A 140 -0.40 13.56 4.36
CA GLY A 140 -0.61 14.94 4.80
C GLY A 140 -1.85 15.16 5.70
N PRO A 141 -2.09 16.42 6.11
CA PRO A 141 -3.17 16.81 7.00
C PRO A 141 -4.57 16.47 6.47
N TRP A 142 -4.75 16.38 5.16
CA TRP A 142 -6.03 16.06 4.52
C TRP A 142 -6.19 14.57 4.20
N GLN A 143 -5.21 13.73 4.56
CA GLN A 143 -5.23 12.28 4.33
C GLN A 143 -5.65 11.96 2.88
N VAL A 144 -4.80 12.29 1.91
CA VAL A 144 -5.02 12.00 0.48
C VAL A 144 -4.24 10.73 0.08
N PRO A 145 -4.87 9.71 -0.56
CA PRO A 145 -4.27 8.39 -0.74
C PRO A 145 -3.32 8.31 -1.95
N VAL A 146 -2.17 8.97 -1.86
CA VAL A 146 -1.21 9.15 -2.98
C VAL A 146 0.25 8.83 -2.61
N ALA A 147 0.53 8.19 -1.48
CA ALA A 147 1.91 7.81 -1.17
C ALA A 147 2.45 6.79 -2.20
N ASP A 148 3.63 7.07 -2.77
CA ASP A 148 4.27 6.22 -3.78
C ASP A 148 4.69 4.84 -3.24
N CYS A 149 5.03 4.76 -1.95
CA CYS A 149 5.46 3.51 -1.31
C CYS A 149 5.01 3.43 0.15
N ALA A 150 4.91 2.20 0.65
CA ALA A 150 4.70 1.92 2.07
C ALA A 150 6.04 1.77 2.78
N VAL A 151 6.12 2.24 4.03
CA VAL A 151 7.33 2.10 4.87
C VAL A 151 6.96 1.62 6.27
N THR A 152 7.63 0.58 6.76
CA THR A 152 7.52 0.05 8.12
C THR A 152 8.80 0.26 8.92
N THR A 153 8.73 0.26 10.24
CA THR A 153 9.91 0.21 11.12
C THR A 153 10.27 -1.23 11.47
N MET A 154 11.57 -1.52 11.60
CA MET A 154 12.08 -2.82 11.99
C MET A 154 11.73 -3.20 13.44
N ASP A 155 11.61 -2.18 14.31
CA ASP A 155 11.30 -2.31 15.72
C ASP A 155 10.65 -1.02 16.25
N TYR A 156 10.32 -0.99 17.55
CA TYR A 156 9.60 0.11 18.19
C TYR A 156 10.48 1.29 18.67
N SER A 157 11.80 1.18 18.54
CA SER A 157 12.79 2.10 19.14
C SER A 157 13.70 2.76 18.12
N GLY A 158 14.06 2.04 17.06
CA GLY A 158 14.91 2.50 15.97
C GLY A 158 14.13 3.19 14.86
N TYR A 159 14.89 3.74 13.91
CA TYR A 159 14.35 4.38 12.71
C TYR A 159 14.69 3.63 11.43
N ARG A 160 15.27 2.43 11.53
CA ARG A 160 15.44 1.55 10.38
C ARG A 160 14.12 0.91 10.03
N GLY A 161 13.98 0.52 8.77
CA GLY A 161 12.71 0.02 8.27
C GLY A 161 12.82 -0.82 7.01
N GLU A 162 11.67 -1.05 6.42
CA GLU A 162 11.49 -1.71 5.13
C GLU A 162 10.54 -0.88 4.27
N ALA A 163 10.84 -0.78 2.99
CA ALA A 163 9.98 -0.12 2.01
C ALA A 163 9.37 -1.14 1.06
N MET A 164 8.14 -0.88 0.63
CA MET A 164 7.41 -1.67 -0.36
C MET A 164 6.80 -0.74 -1.40
N SER A 165 7.01 -1.05 -2.67
CA SER A 165 6.31 -0.39 -3.78
C SER A 165 5.82 -1.40 -4.80
N MET A 166 5.00 -0.94 -5.73
CA MET A 166 4.54 -1.71 -6.87
C MET A 166 4.79 -0.95 -8.17
N GLY A 167 4.95 -1.69 -9.26
CA GLY A 167 4.95 -1.17 -10.61
C GLY A 167 4.33 -2.17 -11.58
N GLU A 168 3.52 -1.66 -12.49
CA GLU A 168 2.82 -2.43 -13.50
C GLU A 168 2.47 -1.55 -14.70
N ARG A 169 2.50 -2.11 -15.91
CA ARG A 169 2.08 -1.36 -17.10
C ARG A 169 1.39 -2.25 -18.12
N THR A 170 0.39 -2.97 -17.63
CA THR A 170 -0.28 -4.03 -18.39
C THR A 170 -0.83 -3.56 -19.76
N PRO A 171 -1.47 -2.38 -19.89
CA PRO A 171 -1.96 -1.91 -21.19
C PRO A 171 -0.86 -1.71 -22.25
N VAL A 172 0.36 -1.34 -21.84
CA VAL A 172 1.51 -1.17 -22.75
C VAL A 172 1.87 -2.50 -23.43
N ALA A 173 1.57 -3.64 -22.80
CA ALA A 173 1.91 -4.95 -23.33
C ALA A 173 1.12 -5.36 -24.59
N LEU A 174 -0.01 -4.70 -24.85
CA LEU A 174 -0.74 -4.81 -26.12
C LEU A 174 0.12 -4.32 -27.30
N PHE A 175 0.94 -3.29 -27.06
CA PHE A 175 1.78 -2.63 -28.07
C PHE A 175 3.21 -3.18 -28.05
N ASN A 176 3.78 -3.36 -26.86
CA ASN A 176 5.14 -3.85 -26.67
C ASN A 176 5.28 -4.51 -25.28
N ALA A 177 5.10 -5.83 -25.22
CA ALA A 177 5.19 -6.60 -23.97
C ALA A 177 6.58 -6.54 -23.27
N PRO A 178 7.72 -6.59 -23.99
CA PRO A 178 9.02 -6.35 -23.37
C PRO A 178 9.16 -4.97 -22.74
N ALA A 179 8.67 -3.91 -23.41
CA ALA A 179 8.69 -2.55 -22.87
C ALA A 179 7.80 -2.43 -21.62
N ALA A 180 6.59 -2.99 -21.66
CA ALA A 180 5.69 -3.02 -20.49
C ALA A 180 6.36 -3.67 -19.27
N ALA A 181 7.07 -4.79 -19.47
CA ALA A 181 7.80 -5.48 -18.42
C ALA A 181 8.95 -4.63 -17.85
N LYS A 182 9.69 -3.92 -18.72
CA LYS A 182 10.74 -2.98 -18.29
C LYS A 182 10.16 -1.78 -17.54
N MET A 183 9.04 -1.22 -18.01
CA MET A 183 8.32 -0.12 -17.36
C MET A 183 7.81 -0.52 -15.97
N ALA A 184 7.27 -1.73 -15.79
CA ALA A 184 6.85 -2.24 -14.49
C ALA A 184 8.00 -2.28 -13.46
N VAL A 185 9.22 -2.67 -13.90
CA VAL A 185 10.42 -2.60 -13.04
C VAL A 185 10.81 -1.15 -12.74
N GLY A 186 10.80 -0.30 -13.77
CA GLY A 186 11.17 1.11 -13.63
C GLY A 186 10.24 1.90 -12.72
N GLU A 187 8.93 1.69 -12.82
CA GLU A 187 7.92 2.30 -11.95
C GLU A 187 8.07 1.84 -10.50
N ALA A 188 8.28 0.55 -10.27
CA ALA A 188 8.51 0.07 -8.91
C ALA A 188 9.73 0.75 -8.28
N ILE A 189 10.76 1.04 -9.08
CA ILE A 189 11.95 1.79 -8.65
C ILE A 189 11.61 3.27 -8.40
N THR A 190 10.91 3.96 -9.31
CA THR A 190 10.53 5.37 -9.10
C THR A 190 9.65 5.53 -7.87
N ASN A 191 8.70 4.61 -7.64
CA ASN A 191 7.88 4.62 -6.44
C ASN A 191 8.68 4.39 -5.15
N ILE A 192 9.52 3.35 -5.09
CA ILE A 192 10.24 3.00 -3.85
C ILE A 192 11.31 4.04 -3.46
N LEU A 193 11.78 4.83 -4.43
CA LEU A 193 12.77 5.89 -4.19
C LEU A 193 12.21 7.07 -3.40
N ALA A 194 10.92 7.12 -3.09
CA ALA A 194 10.40 8.01 -2.06
C ALA A 194 10.96 7.67 -0.66
N ALA A 195 11.35 6.42 -0.39
CA ALA A 195 11.98 5.97 0.86
C ALA A 195 13.52 6.09 0.88
N ASP A 196 14.11 6.19 2.07
CA ASP A 196 15.57 6.33 2.29
C ASP A 196 16.37 5.04 2.12
N ILE A 197 16.47 4.59 0.87
CA ILE A 197 17.26 3.42 0.44
C ILE A 197 18.71 3.82 0.20
N ALA A 198 19.67 2.95 0.53
CA ALA A 198 21.10 3.23 0.44
C ALA A 198 21.67 3.12 -0.99
N SER A 199 21.16 2.18 -1.78
CA SER A 199 21.61 1.92 -3.15
C SER A 199 20.52 1.22 -3.97
N ILE A 200 20.61 1.28 -5.30
CA ILE A 200 19.64 0.60 -6.18
C ILE A 200 19.73 -0.93 -6.03
N GLU A 201 20.92 -1.46 -5.73
CA GLU A 201 21.18 -2.89 -5.58
C GLU A 201 20.54 -3.49 -4.31
N ASP A 202 20.16 -2.67 -3.34
CA ASP A 202 19.44 -3.11 -2.14
C ASP A 202 17.99 -3.48 -2.43
N ILE A 203 17.45 -3.04 -3.57
CA ILE A 203 16.10 -3.37 -4.02
C ILE A 203 16.04 -4.86 -4.41
N LYS A 204 14.99 -5.55 -3.96
CA LYS A 204 14.65 -6.93 -4.29
C LYS A 204 13.25 -6.98 -4.87
N LEU A 205 13.06 -7.74 -5.95
CA LEU A 205 11.80 -7.77 -6.67
C LEU A 205 11.09 -9.12 -6.51
N SER A 206 9.76 -9.07 -6.41
CA SER A 206 8.87 -10.17 -6.75
C SER A 206 8.34 -9.96 -8.16
N ALA A 207 8.46 -10.96 -9.03
CA ALA A 207 7.91 -10.92 -10.38
C ALA A 207 6.71 -11.86 -10.51
N ASN A 208 5.52 -11.30 -10.70
CA ASN A 208 4.29 -12.07 -10.88
C ASN A 208 3.82 -11.96 -12.34
N TRP A 209 3.83 -13.09 -13.04
CA TRP A 209 3.56 -13.17 -14.48
C TRP A 209 2.17 -13.70 -14.75
N MET A 210 1.33 -12.88 -15.37
CA MET A 210 0.04 -13.28 -15.91
C MET A 210 0.13 -13.33 -17.42
N ALA A 211 -0.29 -14.44 -18.03
CA ALA A 211 -0.33 -14.58 -19.48
C ALA A 211 -1.43 -15.54 -19.91
N ALA A 212 -1.88 -15.43 -21.15
CA ALA A 212 -2.78 -16.40 -21.77
C ALA A 212 -1.98 -17.37 -22.65
N CYS A 213 -1.20 -18.27 -22.03
CA CYS A 213 -0.32 -19.17 -22.77
C CYS A 213 -1.12 -20.06 -23.75
N GLY A 214 -0.58 -20.23 -24.96
CA GLY A 214 -1.22 -20.91 -26.08
C GLY A 214 -2.11 -20.02 -26.94
N GLN A 215 -2.42 -18.78 -26.51
CA GLN A 215 -3.00 -17.79 -27.43
C GLN A 215 -1.94 -17.31 -28.44
N PRO A 216 -2.33 -16.98 -29.68
CA PRO A 216 -1.39 -16.51 -30.70
C PRO A 216 -0.53 -15.34 -30.22
N GLY A 217 0.80 -15.53 -30.24
CA GLY A 217 1.78 -14.50 -29.87
C GLY A 217 2.08 -14.37 -28.38
N GLU A 218 1.16 -14.73 -27.47
CA GLU A 218 1.32 -14.49 -26.03
C GLU A 218 2.51 -15.27 -25.41
N ASP A 219 2.77 -16.49 -25.88
CA ASP A 219 3.94 -17.27 -25.43
C ASP A 219 5.28 -16.59 -25.79
N ALA A 220 5.36 -16.05 -27.01
CA ALA A 220 6.56 -15.36 -27.49
C ALA A 220 6.75 -14.03 -26.77
N LYS A 221 5.66 -13.28 -26.54
CA LYS A 221 5.66 -12.06 -25.73
C LYS A 221 6.13 -12.35 -24.31
N LEU A 222 5.62 -13.40 -23.66
CA LEU A 222 6.03 -13.78 -22.31
C LEU A 222 7.54 -14.09 -22.25
N TYR A 223 8.05 -14.88 -23.20
CA TYR A 223 9.47 -15.20 -23.25
C TYR A 223 10.36 -13.95 -23.41
N GLU A 224 10.02 -13.07 -24.36
CA GLU A 224 10.80 -11.85 -24.58
C GLU A 224 10.68 -10.86 -23.40
N SER A 225 9.53 -10.78 -22.73
CA SER A 225 9.38 -9.98 -21.50
C SER A 225 10.22 -10.52 -20.34
N VAL A 226 10.22 -11.84 -20.12
CA VAL A 226 11.05 -12.48 -19.09
C VAL A 226 12.54 -12.25 -19.39
N LYS A 227 12.96 -12.35 -20.64
CA LYS A 227 14.33 -12.07 -21.07
C LYS A 227 14.70 -10.59 -20.87
N ALA A 228 13.85 -9.67 -21.32
CA ALA A 228 14.01 -8.22 -21.19
C ALA A 228 14.24 -7.78 -19.74
N VAL A 229 13.62 -8.45 -18.78
CA VAL A 229 13.77 -8.14 -17.36
C VAL A 229 14.86 -8.98 -16.70
N GLY A 230 14.80 -10.30 -16.82
CA GLY A 230 15.64 -11.24 -16.07
C GLY A 230 17.05 -11.45 -16.64
N ILE A 231 17.28 -11.16 -17.93
CA ILE A 231 18.59 -11.32 -18.59
C ILE A 231 19.22 -9.96 -18.94
N GLU A 232 18.40 -8.94 -19.23
CA GLU A 232 18.88 -7.62 -19.63
C GLU A 232 18.78 -6.60 -18.48
N LEU A 233 17.58 -6.06 -18.21
CA LEU A 233 17.42 -4.88 -17.34
C LEU A 233 17.85 -5.11 -15.89
N CYS A 234 17.33 -6.13 -15.19
CA CYS A 234 17.65 -6.35 -13.79
C CYS A 234 19.15 -6.66 -13.55
N PRO A 235 19.80 -7.52 -14.36
CA PRO A 235 21.25 -7.70 -14.30
C PRO A 235 22.03 -6.40 -14.53
N GLU A 236 21.64 -5.58 -15.51
CA GLU A 236 22.28 -4.27 -15.74
C GLU A 236 22.11 -3.33 -14.55
N LEU A 237 20.94 -3.33 -13.91
CA LEU A 237 20.65 -2.54 -12.70
C LEU A 237 21.36 -3.08 -11.45
N GLY A 238 21.75 -4.36 -11.42
CA GLY A 238 22.26 -5.02 -10.21
C GLY A 238 21.16 -5.47 -9.24
N ILE A 239 19.91 -5.56 -9.71
CA ILE A 239 18.74 -5.92 -8.93
C ILE A 239 18.43 -7.41 -9.11
N SER A 240 18.11 -8.10 -8.02
CA SER A 240 17.72 -9.52 -8.05
C SER A 240 16.20 -9.69 -7.96
N ILE A 241 15.68 -10.72 -8.65
CA ILE A 241 14.31 -11.23 -8.53
C ILE A 241 14.36 -12.56 -7.77
N PRO A 242 14.41 -12.57 -6.42
CA PRO A 242 14.55 -13.81 -5.65
C PRO A 242 13.26 -14.63 -5.52
N VAL A 243 12.10 -14.05 -5.87
CA VAL A 243 10.79 -14.68 -5.73
C VAL A 243 9.87 -14.28 -6.88
N GLY A 244 8.90 -15.12 -7.18
CA GLY A 244 7.90 -14.84 -8.21
C GLY A 244 6.86 -15.95 -8.29
N LYS A 245 5.84 -15.72 -9.11
CA LYS A 245 4.78 -16.67 -9.41
C LYS A 245 4.27 -16.45 -10.83
N ASP A 246 3.59 -17.45 -11.38
CA ASP A 246 2.97 -17.37 -12.69
C ASP A 246 1.50 -17.86 -12.66
N SER A 247 0.69 -17.25 -13.53
CA SER A 247 -0.69 -17.65 -13.86
C SER A 247 -0.86 -17.58 -15.37
N LEU A 248 -0.88 -18.75 -16.01
CA LEU A 248 -0.66 -18.88 -17.46
C LEU A 248 -1.94 -19.15 -18.28
N SER A 249 -3.12 -18.97 -17.68
CA SER A 249 -4.42 -19.22 -18.31
C SER A 249 -5.35 -18.00 -18.28
N MET A 250 -4.81 -16.80 -18.49
CA MET A 250 -5.53 -15.53 -18.35
C MET A 250 -6.41 -15.19 -19.57
N ALA A 251 -7.36 -16.07 -19.88
CA ALA A 251 -8.36 -15.87 -20.93
C ALA A 251 -9.72 -16.47 -20.52
N THR A 252 -10.79 -15.80 -20.94
CA THR A 252 -12.17 -16.24 -20.72
C THR A 252 -12.89 -16.32 -22.05
N SER A 253 -13.50 -17.48 -22.33
CA SER A 253 -14.29 -17.71 -23.55
C SER A 253 -15.72 -18.10 -23.20
N TRP A 254 -16.70 -17.56 -23.93
CA TRP A 254 -18.12 -17.88 -23.74
C TRP A 254 -18.92 -17.78 -25.04
N GLN A 255 -20.18 -18.19 -24.99
CA GLN A 255 -21.14 -18.05 -26.09
C GLN A 255 -22.14 -16.95 -25.75
N ASP A 256 -22.33 -16.01 -26.66
CA ASP A 256 -23.33 -14.94 -26.54
C ASP A 256 -24.21 -14.92 -27.80
N HIS A 257 -25.50 -15.25 -27.65
CA HIS A 257 -26.45 -15.33 -28.75
C HIS A 257 -25.92 -16.04 -30.03
N ASN A 258 -25.26 -17.20 -29.85
CA ASN A 258 -24.57 -18.02 -30.88
C ASN A 258 -23.29 -17.42 -31.48
N GLN A 259 -22.71 -16.39 -30.87
CA GLN A 259 -21.38 -15.87 -31.20
C GLN A 259 -20.38 -16.33 -30.15
N ALA A 260 -19.29 -16.95 -30.59
CA ALA A 260 -18.14 -17.21 -29.73
C ALA A 260 -17.48 -15.88 -29.38
N LYS A 261 -17.39 -15.56 -28.09
CA LYS A 261 -16.69 -14.40 -27.57
C LYS A 261 -15.52 -14.85 -26.71
N GLN A 262 -14.48 -14.03 -26.69
CA GLN A 262 -13.30 -14.25 -25.89
C GLN A 262 -12.74 -12.91 -25.42
N VAL A 263 -12.27 -12.88 -24.18
CA VAL A 263 -11.45 -11.80 -23.63
C VAL A 263 -10.14 -12.42 -23.19
N VAL A 264 -9.04 -11.82 -23.65
CA VAL A 264 -7.67 -12.28 -23.40
C VAL A 264 -6.94 -11.16 -22.69
N SER A 265 -6.37 -11.42 -21.52
CA SER A 265 -5.45 -10.49 -20.89
C SER A 265 -4.11 -10.52 -21.64
N PRO A 266 -3.49 -9.37 -21.92
CA PRO A 266 -2.13 -9.34 -22.43
C PRO A 266 -1.16 -9.88 -21.36
N VAL A 267 0.05 -10.23 -21.76
CA VAL A 267 1.16 -10.48 -20.82
C VAL A 267 1.22 -9.34 -19.80
N SER A 268 0.95 -9.65 -18.54
CA SER A 268 0.92 -8.69 -17.45
C SER A 268 2.00 -9.05 -16.45
N LEU A 269 2.96 -8.15 -16.26
CA LEU A 269 3.98 -8.27 -15.22
C LEU A 269 3.66 -7.30 -14.11
N ILE A 270 3.48 -7.82 -12.90
CA ILE A 270 3.39 -7.01 -11.69
C ILE A 270 4.67 -7.18 -10.91
N ILE A 271 5.37 -6.07 -10.70
CA ILE A 271 6.57 -6.00 -9.87
C ILE A 271 6.17 -5.48 -8.50
N SER A 272 6.55 -6.21 -7.46
CA SER A 272 6.60 -5.67 -6.10
C SER A 272 8.07 -5.51 -5.72
N ALA A 273 8.47 -4.30 -5.32
CA ALA A 273 9.84 -4.02 -4.88
C ALA A 273 9.91 -3.90 -3.36
N PHE A 274 11.00 -4.41 -2.79
CA PHE A 274 11.29 -4.42 -1.36
C PHE A 274 12.70 -3.92 -1.13
N ALA A 275 12.91 -3.05 -0.15
CA ALA A 275 14.25 -2.58 0.21
C ALA A 275 14.39 -2.24 1.70
N PRO A 276 15.57 -2.44 2.31
CA PRO A 276 15.87 -1.90 3.63
C PRO A 276 15.90 -0.36 3.60
N VAL A 277 15.31 0.25 4.61
CA VAL A 277 15.28 1.71 4.81
C VAL A 277 16.27 2.08 5.91
N ARG A 278 17.15 3.05 5.61
CA ARG A 278 18.16 3.54 6.57
C ARG A 278 17.53 4.36 7.69
N ASP A 279 16.60 5.25 7.32
CA ASP A 279 15.89 6.15 8.23
C ASP A 279 14.48 6.45 7.70
N VAL A 280 13.46 5.86 8.33
CA VAL A 280 12.04 6.01 7.91
C VAL A 280 11.57 7.47 7.95
N ARG A 281 12.19 8.31 8.76
CA ARG A 281 11.82 9.74 8.93
C ARG A 281 12.17 10.60 7.72
N LYS A 282 13.01 10.08 6.81
CA LYS A 282 13.43 10.76 5.58
C LYS A 282 12.61 10.34 4.35
N THR A 283 11.53 9.59 4.57
CA THR A 283 10.58 9.23 3.52
C THR A 283 9.92 10.50 2.99
N LEU A 284 9.98 10.68 1.68
CA LEU A 284 9.38 11.80 0.96
C LEU A 284 7.93 11.45 0.59
N THR A 285 7.10 12.46 0.39
CA THR A 285 5.70 12.29 -0.04
C THR A 285 5.33 13.35 -1.09
N PRO A 286 4.18 13.20 -1.77
CA PRO A 286 3.68 14.22 -2.70
C PRO A 286 3.24 15.53 -2.04
N GLN A 287 3.26 15.63 -0.71
CA GLN A 287 2.84 16.84 0.01
C GLN A 287 3.88 17.96 -0.12
N LEU A 288 3.48 19.00 -0.85
CA LEU A 288 4.23 20.23 -1.08
C LEU A 288 4.37 21.07 0.20
N GLN A 289 5.56 21.64 0.38
CA GLN A 289 5.85 22.64 1.40
C GLN A 289 5.57 24.04 0.87
N LEU A 290 4.81 24.84 1.62
CA LEU A 290 4.28 26.14 1.19
C LEU A 290 4.84 27.33 1.97
N GLN A 291 5.73 27.08 2.94
CA GLN A 291 6.24 28.11 3.86
C GLN A 291 7.37 28.96 3.25
N THR A 292 7.97 28.50 2.16
CA THR A 292 9.06 29.18 1.45
C THR A 292 8.79 29.25 -0.06
N GLU A 293 9.56 30.07 -0.78
CA GLU A 293 9.51 30.12 -2.23
C GLU A 293 10.11 28.83 -2.82
N THR A 294 9.26 28.03 -3.47
CA THR A 294 9.62 26.71 -4.00
C THR A 294 9.36 26.59 -5.50
N GLU A 295 9.95 25.57 -6.11
CA GLU A 295 9.76 25.22 -7.51
C GLU A 295 9.66 23.70 -7.68
N LEU A 296 8.98 23.30 -8.75
CA LEU A 296 8.80 21.92 -9.16
C LEU A 296 9.74 21.61 -10.32
N ILE A 297 10.48 20.51 -10.19
CA ILE A 297 11.36 19.99 -11.24
C ILE A 297 10.85 18.62 -11.67
N LEU A 298 10.54 18.46 -12.95
CA LEU A 298 10.36 17.15 -13.57
C LEU A 298 11.72 16.59 -13.96
N ILE A 299 12.03 15.37 -13.52
CA ILE A 299 13.12 14.56 -14.06
C ILE A 299 12.51 13.57 -15.06
N ASP A 300 12.65 13.86 -16.34
CA ASP A 300 11.99 13.12 -17.43
C ASP A 300 12.89 12.01 -17.99
N LEU A 301 12.73 10.79 -17.49
CA LEU A 301 13.49 9.63 -17.97
C LEU A 301 13.05 9.16 -19.37
N GLY A 302 11.92 9.67 -19.88
CA GLY A 302 11.50 9.50 -21.26
C GLY A 302 12.30 10.34 -22.26
N ARG A 303 13.11 11.29 -21.78
CA ARG A 303 13.93 12.19 -22.61
C ARG A 303 13.13 12.91 -23.69
N ASN A 304 11.94 13.39 -23.32
CA ASN A 304 11.00 14.12 -24.18
C ASN A 304 10.51 13.30 -25.40
N GLN A 305 10.57 11.96 -25.34
CA GLN A 305 9.99 11.10 -26.38
C GLN A 305 8.46 11.11 -26.35
N ASN A 306 7.87 11.35 -25.17
CA ASN A 306 6.44 11.50 -24.92
C ASN A 306 5.59 10.44 -25.65
N ARG A 307 5.97 9.17 -25.47
CA ARG A 307 5.31 8.00 -26.09
C ARG A 307 3.96 7.76 -25.41
N MET A 308 2.93 7.50 -26.22
CA MET A 308 1.53 7.46 -25.75
C MET A 308 0.89 6.08 -25.82
N ALA A 309 1.51 5.09 -26.48
CA ALA A 309 0.84 3.80 -26.68
C ALA A 309 0.64 3.08 -25.34
N GLY A 310 -0.62 2.79 -25.02
CA GLY A 310 -1.01 2.18 -23.75
C GLY A 310 -1.27 3.18 -22.62
N SER A 311 -1.19 4.49 -22.88
CA SER A 311 -1.51 5.50 -21.87
C SER A 311 -3.00 5.60 -21.57
N ILE A 312 -3.35 6.06 -20.37
CA ILE A 312 -4.74 6.28 -19.95
C ILE A 312 -5.46 7.25 -20.89
N VAL A 313 -4.80 8.31 -21.39
CA VAL A 313 -5.45 9.22 -22.34
C VAL A 313 -5.80 8.52 -23.66
N THR A 314 -4.95 7.62 -24.15
CA THR A 314 -5.30 6.84 -25.35
C THR A 314 -6.46 5.88 -25.06
N GLN A 315 -6.51 5.30 -23.85
CA GLN A 315 -7.57 4.39 -23.43
C GLN A 315 -8.94 5.10 -23.35
N VAL A 316 -9.04 6.26 -22.69
CA VAL A 316 -10.33 6.96 -22.49
C VAL A 316 -10.91 7.52 -23.78
N PHE A 317 -10.08 7.76 -24.80
CA PHE A 317 -10.51 8.16 -26.14
C PHE A 317 -10.61 6.98 -27.12
N GLU A 318 -10.45 5.74 -26.65
CA GLU A 318 -10.50 4.51 -27.47
C GLU A 318 -9.53 4.57 -28.68
N GLN A 319 -8.37 5.20 -28.48
CA GLN A 319 -7.31 5.32 -29.48
C GLN A 319 -6.10 4.48 -29.11
N THR A 320 -5.15 4.44 -30.04
CA THR A 320 -3.85 3.77 -29.91
C THR A 320 -2.74 4.75 -30.28
N ASP A 321 -1.48 4.38 -30.06
CA ASP A 321 -0.35 5.06 -30.68
C ASP A 321 0.69 4.04 -31.17
N THR A 322 1.66 4.54 -31.93
CA THR A 322 2.71 3.75 -32.58
C THR A 322 3.85 3.37 -31.65
N HIS A 323 4.16 4.20 -30.65
CA HIS A 323 5.32 4.02 -29.79
C HIS A 323 4.89 3.92 -28.34
N ALA A 324 5.34 2.86 -27.66
CA ALA A 324 5.06 2.58 -26.26
C ALA A 324 6.21 3.09 -25.38
N PRO A 325 5.92 3.61 -24.17
CA PRO A 325 6.96 4.00 -23.22
C PRO A 325 7.83 2.79 -22.84
N ASN A 326 9.11 3.05 -22.58
CA ASN A 326 10.10 2.00 -22.34
C ASN A 326 11.28 2.51 -21.49
N VAL A 327 11.94 1.59 -20.77
CA VAL A 327 13.27 1.84 -20.22
C VAL A 327 14.30 1.63 -21.33
N ASP A 328 14.71 2.73 -21.97
CA ASP A 328 15.67 2.68 -23.07
C ASP A 328 17.11 2.47 -22.58
N HIS A 329 17.44 2.99 -21.39
CA HIS A 329 18.77 2.89 -20.79
C HIS A 329 18.68 2.58 -19.30
N ALA A 330 19.19 1.42 -18.87
CA ALA A 330 19.27 1.06 -17.45
C ALA A 330 20.13 2.06 -16.64
N SER A 331 21.11 2.70 -17.28
CA SER A 331 21.94 3.74 -16.67
C SER A 331 21.14 4.95 -16.18
N ASP A 332 20.03 5.27 -16.84
CA ASP A 332 19.23 6.45 -16.47
C ASP A 332 18.52 6.22 -15.14
N LEU A 333 18.03 5.00 -14.88
CA LEU A 333 17.49 4.61 -13.58
C LEU A 333 18.56 4.63 -12.48
N LYS A 334 19.77 4.13 -12.74
CA LYS A 334 20.88 4.23 -11.77
C LYS A 334 21.24 5.67 -11.46
N ALA A 335 21.32 6.51 -12.49
CA ALA A 335 21.65 7.92 -12.35
C ALA A 335 20.55 8.68 -11.59
N PHE A 336 19.28 8.37 -11.89
CA PHE A 336 18.13 8.87 -11.15
C PHE A 336 18.18 8.48 -9.67
N THR A 337 18.38 7.20 -9.34
CA THR A 337 18.54 6.72 -7.96
C THR A 337 19.64 7.48 -7.23
N ASN A 338 20.83 7.58 -7.84
CA ASN A 338 21.97 8.29 -7.24
C ASN A 338 21.66 9.78 -7.00
N ALA A 339 20.95 10.43 -7.92
CA ALA A 339 20.54 11.82 -7.75
C ALA A 339 19.55 11.98 -6.59
N ILE A 340 18.50 11.15 -6.51
CA ILE A 340 17.51 11.22 -5.43
C ILE A 340 18.18 10.97 -4.07
N ILE A 341 19.06 9.96 -3.97
CA ILE A 341 19.82 9.69 -2.74
C ILE A 341 20.68 10.89 -2.36
N ALA A 342 21.47 11.42 -3.29
CA ALA A 342 22.36 12.55 -3.02
C ALA A 342 21.59 13.83 -2.64
N LEU A 343 20.45 14.09 -3.28
CA LEU A 343 19.60 15.25 -2.97
C LEU A 343 18.90 15.09 -1.61
N ARG A 344 18.43 13.88 -1.27
CA ARG A 344 17.88 13.57 0.06
C ARG A 344 18.94 13.76 1.15
N GLU A 345 20.16 13.28 0.93
CA GLU A 345 21.25 13.44 1.91
C GLU A 345 21.62 14.90 2.16
N ARG A 346 21.36 15.78 1.18
CA ARG A 346 21.50 17.24 1.30
C ARG A 346 20.25 17.94 1.84
N ASN A 347 19.17 17.21 2.15
CA ASN A 347 17.85 17.74 2.50
C ASN A 347 17.30 18.74 1.46
N ALA A 348 17.58 18.51 0.17
CA ALA A 348 17.22 19.44 -0.90
C ALA A 348 15.82 19.18 -1.48
N ILE A 349 15.26 17.97 -1.28
CA ILE A 349 13.92 17.61 -1.76
C ILE A 349 12.91 17.84 -0.63
N LEU A 350 11.89 18.64 -0.92
CA LEU A 350 10.79 18.97 0.00
C LEU A 350 9.58 18.06 -0.18
N ALA A 351 9.33 17.63 -1.42
CA ALA A 351 8.27 16.72 -1.81
C ALA A 351 8.72 15.92 -3.04
N TYR A 352 8.17 14.72 -3.20
CA TYR A 352 8.48 13.79 -4.28
C TYR A 352 7.20 13.09 -4.71
N HIS A 353 7.00 12.93 -6.01
CA HIS A 353 5.97 12.06 -6.55
C HIS A 353 6.38 11.56 -7.92
N ASP A 354 6.15 10.29 -8.21
CA ASP A 354 6.55 9.70 -9.48
C ASP A 354 5.58 10.05 -10.62
N ARG A 355 6.00 9.81 -11.87
CA ARG A 355 5.13 9.91 -13.05
C ARG A 355 4.78 8.50 -13.51
N SER A 356 3.50 8.18 -13.44
CA SER A 356 2.92 6.90 -13.80
C SER A 356 1.62 7.09 -14.60
N ASP A 357 0.51 6.43 -14.21
CA ASP A 357 -0.74 6.46 -14.97
C ASP A 357 -1.36 7.86 -14.99
N GLY A 358 -1.84 8.31 -16.16
CA GLY A 358 -2.31 9.68 -16.35
C GLY A 358 -1.19 10.73 -16.50
N GLY A 359 0.07 10.30 -16.45
CA GLY A 359 1.24 11.09 -16.80
C GLY A 359 1.55 12.23 -15.83
N LEU A 360 2.24 13.26 -16.34
CA LEU A 360 2.62 14.43 -15.55
C LEU A 360 1.40 15.15 -14.97
N LEU A 361 0.27 15.17 -15.69
CA LEU A 361 -0.94 15.79 -15.22
C LEU A 361 -1.42 15.18 -13.90
N ALA A 362 -1.57 13.85 -13.84
CA ALA A 362 -2.05 13.15 -12.65
C ALA A 362 -1.09 13.39 -11.48
N CYS A 363 0.22 13.23 -11.70
CA CYS A 363 1.26 13.53 -10.72
C CYS A 363 1.10 14.94 -10.12
N ILE A 364 0.97 15.98 -10.96
CA ILE A 364 0.83 17.36 -10.47
C ILE A 364 -0.51 17.58 -9.75
N ALA A 365 -1.60 17.00 -10.25
CA ALA A 365 -2.91 17.08 -9.62
C ALA A 365 -2.89 16.42 -8.22
N GLU A 366 -2.30 15.25 -8.09
CA GLU A 366 -2.18 14.51 -6.82
C GLU A 366 -1.30 15.25 -5.80
N MET A 367 -0.18 15.84 -6.23
CA MET A 367 0.61 16.75 -5.38
C MET A 367 -0.22 17.95 -4.91
N ALA A 368 -1.02 18.56 -5.80
CA ALA A 368 -1.92 19.66 -5.43
C ALA A 368 -2.98 19.22 -4.41
N PHE A 369 -3.56 18.03 -4.57
CA PHE A 369 -4.57 17.48 -3.66
C PHE A 369 -3.98 17.18 -2.28
N ALA A 370 -2.83 16.50 -2.21
CA ALA A 370 -2.15 16.17 -0.94
C ALA A 370 -1.73 17.41 -0.14
N SER A 371 -1.59 18.55 -0.81
CA SER A 371 -1.10 19.81 -0.25
C SER A 371 -2.18 20.86 -0.06
N HIS A 372 -3.40 20.59 -0.55
CA HIS A 372 -4.53 21.51 -0.56
C HIS A 372 -4.18 22.90 -1.11
N CYS A 373 -3.49 22.94 -2.25
CA CYS A 373 -3.07 24.19 -2.90
C CYS A 373 -3.19 24.13 -4.43
N GLY A 374 -3.22 25.29 -5.09
CA GLY A 374 -3.12 25.38 -6.55
C GLY A 374 -1.68 25.30 -7.05
N ILE A 375 -1.49 24.98 -8.33
CA ILE A 375 -0.18 24.87 -9.00
C ILE A 375 -0.24 25.57 -10.36
N SER A 376 0.78 26.37 -10.67
CA SER A 376 0.98 26.91 -12.02
C SER A 376 2.11 26.15 -12.70
N LEU A 377 1.75 25.38 -13.73
CA LEU A 377 2.64 24.57 -14.57
C LEU A 377 2.99 25.34 -15.86
N ASN A 378 4.25 25.33 -16.27
CA ASN A 378 4.72 25.77 -17.58
C ASN A 378 5.27 24.55 -18.35
N VAL A 379 4.69 24.29 -19.53
CA VAL A 379 5.04 23.13 -20.37
C VAL A 379 5.95 23.46 -21.55
N ASP A 380 6.46 24.69 -21.65
CA ASP A 380 7.23 25.16 -22.81
C ASP A 380 8.48 24.30 -23.04
N LEU A 381 9.21 23.98 -21.97
CA LEU A 381 10.42 23.16 -22.04
C LEU A 381 10.13 21.70 -22.41
N LEU A 382 8.91 21.22 -22.15
CA LEU A 382 8.47 19.86 -22.45
C LEU A 382 7.89 19.72 -23.87
N CYS A 383 7.65 20.85 -24.55
CA CYS A 383 7.07 20.87 -25.89
C CYS A 383 8.11 21.18 -26.98
N ILE A 384 9.41 21.16 -26.65
CA ILE A 384 10.48 21.46 -27.61
C ILE A 384 10.66 20.26 -28.55
N ASP A 385 10.48 20.47 -29.85
CA ASP A 385 10.75 19.43 -30.84
C ASP A 385 12.26 19.35 -31.12
N THR A 386 12.87 18.21 -30.81
CA THR A 386 14.30 17.96 -31.03
C THR A 386 14.62 17.53 -32.46
N LYS A 387 13.61 17.25 -33.31
CA LYS A 387 13.76 16.63 -34.64
C LYS A 387 13.42 17.54 -35.82
N THR A 388 13.02 18.80 -35.63
CA THR A 388 12.76 19.72 -36.77
C THR A 388 13.81 20.79 -37.01
N GLU A 389 14.27 20.81 -38.27
CA GLU A 389 14.88 21.91 -39.00
C GLU A 389 14.05 23.21 -38.90
N GLN A 390 14.69 24.35 -39.21
CA GLN A 390 14.03 25.66 -39.28
C GLN A 390 12.73 25.58 -40.10
N ASP A 391 11.60 25.91 -39.47
CA ASP A 391 10.28 25.91 -40.12
C ASP A 391 10.29 26.80 -41.38
N TYR A 392 10.25 26.19 -42.58
CA TYR A 392 10.07 26.90 -43.85
C TYR A 392 8.59 26.77 -44.31
N GLY A 393 7.89 27.90 -44.43
CA GLY A 393 6.49 27.93 -44.90
C GLY A 393 5.94 29.33 -45.19
N ASP A 394 4.90 29.41 -46.03
CA ASP A 394 4.25 30.66 -46.46
C ASP A 394 3.48 31.30 -45.29
N ALA A 395 3.79 32.57 -44.98
CA ALA A 395 3.40 33.26 -43.74
C ALA A 395 1.89 33.41 -43.52
N LYS A 396 1.05 33.11 -44.52
CA LYS A 396 -0.39 33.36 -44.49
C LYS A 396 -1.24 32.28 -43.80
N ASN A 397 -0.74 31.05 -43.64
CA ASN A 397 -1.45 29.93 -42.97
C ASN A 397 -0.71 29.38 -41.73
N TRP A 398 0.33 30.08 -41.27
CA TRP A 398 1.19 29.66 -40.17
C TRP A 398 0.43 29.42 -38.86
N ALA A 399 -0.50 30.32 -38.52
CA ALA A 399 -1.21 30.27 -37.24
C ALA A 399 -2.08 29.02 -37.07
N SER A 400 -2.68 28.51 -38.16
CA SER A 400 -3.54 27.31 -38.13
C SER A 400 -2.76 26.00 -38.29
N GLN A 401 -1.64 26.00 -39.03
CA GLN A 401 -0.77 24.82 -39.18
C GLN A 401 0.05 24.54 -37.91
N VAL A 402 0.43 25.59 -37.18
CA VAL A 402 1.22 25.47 -35.94
C VAL A 402 0.32 25.19 -34.72
N SER A 403 -0.95 25.62 -34.72
CA SER A 403 -1.84 25.43 -33.56
C SER A 403 -2.14 23.96 -33.27
N GLY A 404 -2.37 23.12 -34.28
CA GLY A 404 -2.62 21.68 -34.10
C GLY A 404 -1.39 20.94 -33.55
N ARG A 405 -0.21 21.22 -34.12
CA ARG A 405 1.07 20.65 -33.64
C ARG A 405 1.40 21.08 -32.22
N ARG A 406 1.13 22.35 -31.88
CA ARG A 406 1.27 22.83 -30.50
C ARG A 406 0.35 22.01 -29.60
N HIS A 407 -0.95 22.00 -29.85
CA HIS A 407 -1.89 21.26 -29.03
C HIS A 407 -1.48 19.80 -28.80
N GLU A 408 -1.08 19.09 -29.85
CA GLU A 408 -0.54 17.74 -29.75
C GLU A 408 0.65 17.63 -28.79
N GLN A 409 1.65 18.52 -28.90
CA GLN A 409 2.81 18.51 -28.00
C GLN A 409 2.43 18.75 -26.55
N THR A 410 1.43 19.62 -26.28
CA THR A 410 0.94 19.84 -24.91
C THR A 410 0.26 18.59 -24.36
N ILE A 411 -0.59 17.94 -25.16
CA ILE A 411 -1.22 16.68 -24.76
C ILE A 411 -0.15 15.62 -24.47
N ARG A 412 0.81 15.42 -25.37
CA ARG A 412 1.89 14.44 -25.21
C ARG A 412 2.77 14.73 -23.98
N ALA A 413 3.12 15.99 -23.73
CA ALA A 413 3.91 16.39 -22.56
C ALA A 413 3.18 16.13 -21.23
N LEU A 414 1.86 16.33 -21.19
CA LEU A 414 1.07 16.17 -19.97
C LEU A 414 0.70 14.72 -19.69
N PHE A 415 0.37 13.94 -20.72
CA PHE A 415 -0.27 12.63 -20.59
C PHE A 415 0.61 11.45 -20.99
N SER A 416 1.86 11.68 -21.40
CA SER A 416 2.79 10.57 -21.58
C SER A 416 3.16 9.94 -20.23
N GLU A 417 3.17 8.61 -20.22
CA GLU A 417 3.42 7.77 -19.04
C GLU A 417 4.84 7.20 -19.10
N GLU A 418 5.77 8.04 -19.53
CA GLU A 418 7.19 7.77 -19.45
C GLU A 418 7.64 7.81 -17.99
N LEU A 419 8.70 7.07 -17.63
CA LEU A 419 9.22 7.12 -16.25
C LEU A 419 9.75 8.52 -15.90
N GLY A 420 9.73 8.82 -14.62
CA GLY A 420 10.23 10.07 -14.08
C GLY A 420 9.63 10.38 -12.73
N ALA A 421 9.97 11.54 -12.19
CA ALA A 421 9.36 12.06 -10.97
C ALA A 421 9.38 13.58 -10.96
N VAL A 422 8.45 14.16 -10.22
CA VAL A 422 8.45 15.57 -9.86
C VAL A 422 9.02 15.71 -8.45
N ILE A 423 10.04 16.54 -8.31
CA ILE A 423 10.58 16.95 -7.01
C ILE A 423 10.25 18.41 -6.74
N GLN A 424 9.86 18.72 -5.51
CA GLN A 424 9.80 20.09 -5.04
C GLN A 424 11.11 20.46 -4.35
N ILE A 425 11.63 21.64 -4.66
CA ILE A 425 12.83 22.19 -4.04
C ILE A 425 12.60 23.63 -3.58
N GLU A 426 13.41 24.10 -2.64
CA GLU A 426 13.51 25.54 -2.42
C GLU A 426 14.13 26.22 -3.65
N ARG A 427 13.56 27.36 -4.06
CA ARG A 427 14.05 28.13 -5.21
C ARG A 427 15.50 28.56 -5.06
N SER A 428 15.93 28.85 -3.82
CA SER A 428 17.31 29.20 -3.46
C SER A 428 18.32 28.06 -3.73
N GLN A 429 17.86 26.81 -3.75
CA GLN A 429 18.69 25.62 -3.93
C GLN A 429 18.78 25.14 -5.38
N ARG A 430 18.10 25.82 -6.33
CA ARG A 430 18.01 25.38 -7.74
C ARG A 430 19.37 25.04 -8.35
N ASP A 431 20.34 25.93 -8.23
CA ASP A 431 21.66 25.73 -8.84
C ASP A 431 22.40 24.54 -8.22
N ALA A 432 22.28 24.35 -6.91
CA ALA A 432 22.86 23.21 -6.20
C ALA A 432 22.20 21.89 -6.60
N VAL A 433 20.87 21.88 -6.76
CA VAL A 433 20.10 20.72 -7.23
C VAL A 433 20.50 20.35 -8.66
N PHE A 434 20.51 21.32 -9.57
CA PHE A 434 20.93 21.08 -10.97
C PHE A 434 22.41 20.71 -11.09
N ALA A 435 23.28 21.12 -10.16
CA ALA A 435 24.65 20.63 -10.10
C ALA A 435 24.71 19.13 -9.82
N VAL A 436 23.92 18.63 -8.84
CA VAL A 436 23.81 17.18 -8.57
C VAL A 436 23.24 16.43 -9.77
N LEU A 437 22.16 16.93 -10.37
CA LEU A 437 21.57 16.32 -11.57
C LEU A 437 22.58 16.25 -12.73
N ARG A 438 23.48 17.25 -12.84
CA ARG A 438 24.55 17.29 -13.85
C ARG A 438 25.66 16.30 -13.54
N GLU A 439 26.08 16.19 -12.27
CA GLU A 439 27.05 15.19 -11.80
C GLU A 439 26.56 13.76 -12.09
N CYS A 440 25.26 13.52 -11.95
CA CYS A 440 24.63 12.24 -12.30
C CYS A 440 24.34 12.09 -13.82
N GLY A 441 24.52 13.14 -14.63
CA GLY A 441 24.31 13.09 -16.08
C GLY A 441 22.85 13.19 -16.55
N ILE A 442 21.93 13.59 -15.67
CA ILE A 442 20.48 13.63 -15.94
C ILE A 442 19.90 15.06 -16.04
N SER A 443 20.73 16.09 -15.85
CA SER A 443 20.29 17.49 -15.91
C SER A 443 19.71 17.90 -17.26
N ALA A 444 20.10 17.24 -18.35
CA ALA A 444 19.68 17.60 -19.72
C ALA A 444 18.19 17.32 -19.98
N PHE A 445 17.60 16.41 -19.21
CA PHE A 445 16.18 16.05 -19.26
C PHE A 445 15.50 16.31 -17.89
N SER A 446 16.04 17.27 -17.14
CA SER A 446 15.43 17.77 -15.92
C SER A 446 14.96 19.21 -16.14
N HIS A 447 13.71 19.52 -15.84
CA HIS A 447 13.08 20.79 -16.22
C HIS A 447 12.37 21.40 -15.02
N VAL A 448 12.61 22.69 -14.77
CA VAL A 448 11.74 23.47 -13.88
C VAL A 448 10.41 23.64 -14.61
N ILE A 449 9.36 23.04 -14.06
CA ILE A 449 8.05 22.96 -14.72
C ILE A 449 6.99 23.82 -14.04
N GLY A 450 7.20 24.31 -12.82
CA GLY A 450 6.16 25.08 -12.16
C GLY A 450 6.43 25.38 -10.70
N LYS A 451 5.38 25.82 -10.00
CA LYS A 451 5.39 26.11 -8.57
C LYS A 451 3.98 26.13 -7.99
N PRO A 452 3.81 25.98 -6.67
CA PRO A 452 2.55 26.29 -6.00
C PRO A 452 2.10 27.74 -6.27
N ASN A 453 0.80 27.96 -6.35
CA ASN A 453 0.19 29.28 -6.51
C ASN A 453 -0.80 29.57 -5.35
N GLN A 454 -1.39 30.77 -5.36
CA GLN A 454 -2.35 31.23 -4.35
C GLN A 454 -3.80 31.28 -4.88
N SER A 455 -4.05 30.78 -6.09
CA SER A 455 -5.38 30.84 -6.73
C SER A 455 -6.27 29.63 -6.44
N ASP A 456 -5.76 28.63 -5.71
CA ASP A 456 -6.39 27.30 -5.51
C ASP A 456 -6.85 26.65 -6.83
N ALA A 457 -6.09 26.91 -7.91
CA ALA A 457 -6.36 26.42 -9.24
C ALA A 457 -5.13 25.69 -9.80
N LEU A 458 -5.39 24.65 -10.59
CA LEU A 458 -4.38 24.09 -11.49
C LEU A 458 -4.38 24.92 -12.78
N GLU A 459 -3.26 25.56 -13.05
CA GLU A 459 -3.06 26.39 -14.24
C GLU A 459 -1.97 25.77 -15.12
N ILE A 460 -2.23 25.67 -16.43
CA ILE A 460 -1.26 25.20 -17.41
C ILE A 460 -0.94 26.35 -18.36
N TRP A 461 0.33 26.71 -18.41
CA TRP A 461 0.87 27.82 -19.16
C TRP A 461 1.75 27.33 -20.31
N ARG A 462 1.56 27.96 -21.47
CA ARG A 462 2.38 27.77 -22.66
C ARG A 462 2.53 29.08 -23.41
N ASP A 463 3.74 29.40 -23.87
CA ASP A 463 4.05 30.64 -24.60
C ASP A 463 3.54 31.89 -23.84
N ALA A 464 3.70 31.90 -22.51
CA ALA A 464 3.17 32.93 -21.60
C ALA A 464 1.62 33.11 -21.62
N LYS A 465 0.87 32.13 -22.15
CA LYS A 465 -0.59 32.08 -22.13
C LYS A 465 -1.07 30.94 -21.24
N CYS A 466 -2.01 31.23 -20.34
CA CYS A 466 -2.74 30.20 -19.61
C CYS A 466 -3.67 29.47 -20.59
N VAL A 467 -3.34 28.24 -20.95
CA VAL A 467 -4.11 27.41 -21.89
C VAL A 467 -5.17 26.56 -21.19
N TYR A 468 -5.03 26.35 -19.89
CA TYR A 468 -6.02 25.69 -19.04
C TYR A 468 -5.97 26.26 -17.62
N THR A 469 -7.13 26.42 -17.00
CA THR A 469 -7.28 26.79 -15.59
C THR A 469 -8.55 26.15 -15.05
N GLU A 470 -8.46 25.49 -13.90
CA GLU A 470 -9.61 24.91 -13.22
C GLU A 470 -9.36 24.84 -11.72
N SER A 471 -10.41 24.92 -10.90
CA SER A 471 -10.23 24.87 -9.44
C SER A 471 -9.72 23.49 -8.99
N ARG A 472 -8.80 23.48 -8.01
CA ARG A 472 -8.33 22.23 -7.38
C ARG A 472 -9.51 21.41 -6.84
N VAL A 473 -10.47 22.07 -6.19
CA VAL A 473 -11.68 21.42 -5.64
C VAL A 473 -12.42 20.63 -6.72
N HIS A 474 -12.68 21.24 -7.88
CA HIS A 474 -13.39 20.57 -8.96
C HIS A 474 -12.63 19.34 -9.45
N LEU A 475 -11.32 19.47 -9.69
CA LEU A 475 -10.47 18.36 -10.14
C LEU A 475 -10.36 17.25 -9.10
N GLN A 476 -10.24 17.60 -7.81
CA GLN A 476 -10.18 16.62 -6.73
C GLN A 476 -11.49 15.85 -6.61
N LYS A 477 -12.64 16.52 -6.79
CA LYS A 477 -13.94 15.85 -6.83
C LYS A 477 -14.05 14.88 -8.02
N LEU A 478 -13.62 15.29 -9.20
CA LEU A 478 -13.56 14.39 -10.36
C LEU A 478 -12.68 13.18 -10.07
N TRP A 479 -11.47 13.40 -9.53
CA TRP A 479 -10.55 12.33 -9.16
C TRP A 479 -11.09 11.41 -8.06
N GLN A 480 -11.85 11.93 -7.08
CA GLN A 480 -12.48 11.11 -6.05
C GLN A 480 -13.75 10.39 -6.51
N ASN A 481 -14.35 10.81 -7.63
CA ASN A 481 -15.68 10.36 -8.04
C ASN A 481 -15.77 8.84 -8.16
N THR A 482 -14.75 8.16 -8.71
CA THR A 482 -14.76 6.69 -8.81
C THR A 482 -14.83 6.02 -7.44
N SER A 483 -13.99 6.44 -6.48
CA SER A 483 -14.05 5.93 -5.11
C SER A 483 -15.39 6.23 -4.45
N TYR A 484 -15.91 7.44 -4.65
CA TYR A 484 -17.20 7.87 -4.15
C TYR A 484 -18.34 6.98 -4.66
N GLN A 485 -18.43 6.73 -5.97
CA GLN A 485 -19.49 5.90 -6.54
C GLN A 485 -19.41 4.44 -6.05
N ILE A 486 -18.21 3.86 -6.01
CA ILE A 486 -18.03 2.48 -5.54
C ILE A 486 -18.39 2.35 -4.06
N ALA A 487 -17.87 3.25 -3.21
CA ALA A 487 -18.17 3.24 -1.79
C ALA A 487 -19.67 3.48 -1.54
N ARG A 488 -20.30 4.39 -2.28
CA ARG A 488 -21.74 4.69 -2.14
C ARG A 488 -22.65 3.51 -2.53
N LEU A 489 -22.20 2.66 -3.46
CA LEU A 489 -22.91 1.42 -3.81
C LEU A 489 -22.73 0.31 -2.76
N ARG A 490 -21.63 0.34 -2.01
CA ARG A 490 -21.22 -0.70 -1.06
C ARG A 490 -21.60 -0.39 0.40
N ASP A 491 -21.46 0.86 0.80
CA ASP A 491 -21.50 1.37 2.17
C ASP A 491 -22.74 2.26 2.38
N ASN A 492 -22.92 2.83 3.58
CA ASN A 492 -24.02 3.78 3.83
C ASN A 492 -23.85 5.08 2.99
N PRO A 493 -24.78 5.38 2.06
CA PRO A 493 -24.65 6.53 1.18
C PRO A 493 -24.52 7.87 1.91
N ASN A 494 -25.16 8.05 3.08
CA ASN A 494 -25.08 9.32 3.80
C ASN A 494 -23.67 9.61 4.32
N CYS A 495 -22.96 8.56 4.77
CA CYS A 495 -21.58 8.68 5.25
C CYS A 495 -20.64 9.00 4.08
N VAL A 496 -20.82 8.29 2.97
CA VAL A 496 -20.00 8.47 1.76
C VAL A 496 -20.25 9.83 1.09
N ASP A 497 -21.52 10.27 1.02
CA ASP A 497 -21.92 11.59 0.53
C ASP A 497 -21.29 12.70 1.39
N SER A 498 -21.22 12.51 2.72
CA SER A 498 -20.55 13.45 3.63
C SER A 498 -19.03 13.49 3.43
N GLU A 499 -18.37 12.35 3.24
CA GLU A 499 -16.93 12.30 2.96
C GLU A 499 -16.61 13.02 1.65
N TYR A 500 -17.38 12.76 0.59
CA TYR A 500 -17.17 13.39 -0.71
C TYR A 500 -17.45 14.89 -0.72
N GLN A 501 -18.42 15.36 0.07
CA GLN A 501 -18.73 16.79 0.23
C GLN A 501 -17.63 17.55 0.99
N SER A 502 -16.84 16.87 1.82
CA SER A 502 -15.79 17.54 2.62
C SER A 502 -14.76 18.29 1.76
N VAL A 503 -14.52 17.83 0.53
CA VAL A 503 -13.59 18.47 -0.43
C VAL A 503 -14.03 19.89 -0.82
N GLU A 504 -15.32 20.22 -0.67
CA GLU A 504 -15.85 21.55 -0.98
C GLU A 504 -15.43 22.60 0.05
N ASP A 505 -14.99 22.20 1.25
CA ASP A 505 -14.46 23.13 2.25
C ASP A 505 -13.01 23.50 1.94
N VAL A 506 -12.84 24.56 1.15
CA VAL A 506 -11.52 25.15 0.84
C VAL A 506 -10.81 25.64 2.10
N SER A 507 -11.56 25.95 3.17
CA SER A 507 -10.99 26.45 4.42
C SER A 507 -10.59 25.36 5.41
N ASP A 508 -10.81 24.08 5.08
CA ASP A 508 -10.37 22.96 5.90
C ASP A 508 -8.85 23.06 6.16
N PRO A 509 -8.41 23.30 7.40
CA PRO A 509 -6.99 23.40 7.72
C PRO A 509 -6.29 22.02 7.73
N GLY A 510 -7.05 20.94 7.52
CA GLY A 510 -6.61 19.58 7.73
C GLY A 510 -6.32 19.30 9.21
N MET A 511 -5.72 18.15 9.49
CA MET A 511 -5.31 17.79 10.84
C MET A 511 -4.38 18.82 11.47
N SER A 512 -4.87 19.50 12.51
CA SER A 512 -4.18 20.59 13.22
C SER A 512 -4.07 20.28 14.72
N PRO A 513 -3.03 19.56 15.17
CA PRO A 513 -2.88 19.17 16.57
C PRO A 513 -2.69 20.36 17.51
N ILE A 514 -3.29 20.29 18.70
CA ILE A 514 -3.16 21.28 19.78
C ILE A 514 -2.71 20.52 21.02
N LEU A 515 -1.54 20.86 21.56
CA LEU A 515 -1.01 20.23 22.78
C LEU A 515 -1.20 21.15 23.99
N ARG A 516 -1.79 20.62 25.07
CA ARG A 516 -1.91 21.31 26.37
C ARG A 516 -0.91 20.80 27.42
N PHE A 517 0.01 19.95 27.00
CA PHE A 517 1.11 19.39 27.78
C PHE A 517 2.39 19.41 26.92
N ASP A 518 3.57 19.25 27.55
CA ASP A 518 4.83 19.10 26.82
C ASP A 518 5.05 17.61 26.47
N PRO A 519 5.04 17.22 25.19
CA PRO A 519 5.26 15.82 24.79
C PRO A 519 6.69 15.34 25.05
N ASN A 520 7.65 16.23 25.32
CA ASN A 520 9.02 15.87 25.66
C ASN A 520 9.21 15.63 27.17
N GLU A 521 8.25 16.04 28.00
CA GLU A 521 8.29 15.75 29.43
C GLU A 521 7.97 14.27 29.65
N ASN A 522 8.87 13.55 30.33
CA ASN A 522 8.61 12.18 30.74
C ASN A 522 8.21 12.12 32.23
N PRO A 523 6.90 12.14 32.56
CA PRO A 523 6.44 12.10 33.94
C PRO A 523 6.76 10.78 34.65
N SER A 524 7.04 9.70 33.90
CA SER A 524 7.39 8.39 34.46
C SER A 524 8.86 8.27 34.87
N ALA A 525 9.74 9.14 34.37
CA ALA A 525 11.19 9.05 34.59
C ALA A 525 11.60 8.99 36.09
N PRO A 526 11.02 9.79 37.02
CA PRO A 526 11.35 9.69 38.44
C PRO A 526 11.00 8.34 39.08
N PHE A 527 10.03 7.62 38.52
CA PHE A 527 9.61 6.30 38.99
C PHE A 527 10.47 5.20 38.38
N ILE A 528 10.75 5.28 37.07
CA ILE A 528 11.67 4.38 36.36
C ILE A 528 13.04 4.36 37.04
N ASN A 529 13.57 5.54 37.40
CA ASN A 529 14.88 5.67 38.04
C ASN A 529 14.96 5.02 39.44
N LYS A 530 13.83 4.70 40.08
CA LYS A 530 13.81 3.94 41.34
C LYS A 530 13.99 2.43 41.12
N GLY A 531 13.87 1.95 39.88
CA GLY A 531 14.03 0.54 39.51
C GLY A 531 12.83 -0.36 39.81
N THR A 532 11.78 0.14 40.48
CA THR A 532 10.55 -0.62 40.73
C THR A 532 9.66 -0.59 39.49
N ARG A 533 9.40 -1.76 38.90
CA ARG A 533 8.49 -1.92 37.75
C ARG A 533 7.22 -2.65 38.18
N PRO A 534 6.06 -1.95 38.31
CA PRO A 534 4.80 -2.61 38.66
C PRO A 534 4.39 -3.60 37.58
N LYS A 535 3.83 -4.75 37.98
CA LYS A 535 3.38 -5.77 37.02
C LYS A 535 2.12 -5.29 36.28
N MET A 536 2.14 -5.42 34.96
CA MET A 536 1.06 -5.09 34.05
C MET A 536 0.62 -6.35 33.31
N ALA A 537 -0.65 -6.71 33.41
CA ALA A 537 -1.24 -7.78 32.60
C ALA A 537 -1.61 -7.24 31.22
N ILE A 538 -0.86 -7.63 30.19
CA ILE A 538 -1.21 -7.39 28.79
C ILE A 538 -2.15 -8.51 28.37
N LEU A 539 -3.45 -8.25 28.53
CA LEU A 539 -4.47 -9.27 28.42
C LEU A 539 -4.88 -9.48 26.96
N ARG A 540 -4.90 -10.75 26.54
CA ARG A 540 -5.34 -11.15 25.20
C ARG A 540 -6.12 -12.47 25.20
N GLU A 541 -6.89 -12.65 24.13
CA GLU A 541 -7.66 -13.84 23.80
C GLU A 541 -7.33 -14.29 22.36
N GLN A 542 -7.73 -15.50 21.96
CA GLN A 542 -7.62 -15.94 20.57
C GLN A 542 -8.24 -14.93 19.59
N GLY A 543 -7.45 -14.46 18.62
CA GLY A 543 -7.83 -13.43 17.64
C GLY A 543 -7.45 -12.00 18.01
N VAL A 544 -7.00 -11.73 19.25
CA VAL A 544 -6.38 -10.45 19.62
C VAL A 544 -5.02 -10.31 18.92
N ASN A 545 -4.77 -9.17 18.28
CA ASN A 545 -3.60 -8.95 17.43
C ASN A 545 -2.79 -7.68 17.77
N SER A 546 -3.25 -6.85 18.71
CA SER A 546 -2.60 -5.57 19.07
C SER A 546 -1.89 -5.59 20.44
N HIS A 547 -1.42 -6.75 20.88
CA HIS A 547 -0.87 -6.93 22.23
C HIS A 547 0.62 -6.59 22.34
N LEU A 548 1.39 -6.61 21.25
CA LEU A 548 2.84 -6.38 21.28
C LEU A 548 3.17 -4.89 21.40
N GLU A 549 2.53 -4.05 20.59
CA GLU A 549 2.64 -2.59 20.66
C GLU A 549 2.12 -2.06 22.00
N MET A 550 1.07 -2.68 22.54
CA MET A 550 0.55 -2.35 23.86
C MET A 550 1.54 -2.72 24.97
N ALA A 551 2.13 -3.92 24.89
CA ALA A 551 3.17 -4.33 25.82
C ALA A 551 4.37 -3.38 25.80
N TYR A 552 4.80 -2.96 24.61
CA TYR A 552 5.90 -2.01 24.43
C TYR A 552 5.57 -0.63 25.01
N ALA A 553 4.38 -0.08 24.75
CA ALA A 553 3.96 1.21 25.30
C ALA A 553 3.96 1.22 26.84
N MET A 554 3.47 0.13 27.45
CA MET A 554 3.48 -0.03 28.91
C MET A 554 4.91 -0.25 29.45
N ASP A 555 5.75 -1.00 28.74
CA ASP A 555 7.15 -1.22 29.13
C ASP A 555 7.96 0.08 29.12
N LEU A 556 7.74 0.92 28.10
CA LEU A 556 8.32 2.26 27.94
C LEU A 556 7.91 3.20 29.07
N ALA A 557 6.66 3.09 29.54
CA ALA A 557 6.15 3.83 30.71
C ALA A 557 6.68 3.30 32.06
N GLY A 558 7.48 2.23 32.07
CA GLY A 558 8.14 1.71 33.26
C GLY A 558 7.50 0.47 33.89
N PHE A 559 6.50 -0.14 33.25
CA PHE A 559 5.82 -1.34 33.78
C PHE A 559 6.56 -2.64 33.43
N ALA A 560 6.43 -3.66 34.27
CA ALA A 560 6.78 -5.02 33.88
C ALA A 560 5.60 -5.61 33.10
N SER A 561 5.65 -5.53 31.78
CA SER A 561 4.62 -6.06 30.88
C SER A 561 4.66 -7.60 30.83
N HIS A 562 3.55 -8.25 31.16
CA HIS A 562 3.39 -9.70 31.09
C HIS A 562 2.34 -10.08 30.05
N ASP A 563 2.68 -11.00 29.14
CA ASP A 563 1.69 -11.63 28.24
C ASP A 563 0.76 -12.51 29.07
N VAL A 564 -0.51 -12.12 29.16
CA VAL A 564 -1.54 -12.87 29.89
C VAL A 564 -2.63 -13.27 28.91
N HIS A 565 -2.58 -14.53 28.49
CA HIS A 565 -3.64 -15.09 27.66
C HIS A 565 -4.81 -15.58 28.54
N MET A 566 -6.03 -15.57 28.02
CA MET A 566 -7.19 -16.11 28.73
C MET A 566 -7.01 -17.58 29.16
N SER A 567 -6.20 -18.37 28.45
CA SER A 567 -5.79 -19.73 28.88
C SER A 567 -5.02 -19.75 30.18
N ASP A 568 -4.21 -18.74 30.42
CA ASP A 568 -3.32 -18.67 31.58
C ASP A 568 -4.17 -18.42 32.83
N LEU A 569 -5.21 -17.58 32.69
CA LEU A 569 -6.21 -17.35 33.75
C LEU A 569 -7.08 -18.58 33.98
N LEU A 570 -7.55 -19.23 32.92
CA LEU A 570 -8.40 -20.44 33.00
C LEU A 570 -7.67 -21.64 33.65
N SER A 571 -6.38 -21.81 33.35
CA SER A 571 -5.56 -22.88 33.91
C SER A 571 -4.95 -22.53 35.27
N GLY A 572 -5.06 -21.27 35.71
CA GLY A 572 -4.46 -20.77 36.94
C GLY A 572 -2.95 -20.52 36.86
N GLN A 573 -2.35 -20.53 35.67
CA GLN A 573 -0.94 -20.14 35.45
C GLN A 573 -0.69 -18.65 35.69
N ALA A 574 -1.72 -17.82 35.52
CA ALA A 574 -1.72 -16.41 35.89
C ALA A 574 -2.95 -16.08 36.74
N LYS A 575 -2.83 -15.09 37.63
CA LYS A 575 -3.93 -14.59 38.44
C LYS A 575 -3.92 -13.07 38.46
N LEU A 576 -5.08 -12.45 38.27
CA LEU A 576 -5.18 -10.98 38.23
C LEU A 576 -4.78 -10.29 39.54
N GLU A 577 -4.86 -10.99 40.69
CA GLU A 577 -4.42 -10.47 41.98
C GLU A 577 -2.92 -10.14 42.03
N ASP A 578 -2.10 -10.75 41.16
CA ASP A 578 -0.66 -10.53 41.09
C ASP A 578 -0.26 -9.24 40.33
N TYR A 579 -1.22 -8.55 39.70
CA TYR A 579 -0.96 -7.41 38.82
C TYR A 579 -1.48 -6.10 39.41
N GLN A 580 -0.78 -4.99 39.14
CA GLN A 580 -1.21 -3.65 39.54
C GLN A 580 -2.17 -3.02 38.52
N GLY A 581 -1.99 -3.37 37.25
CA GLY A 581 -2.85 -2.92 36.16
C GLY A 581 -3.15 -4.05 35.18
N LEU A 582 -4.25 -3.91 34.44
CA LEU A 582 -4.47 -4.69 33.22
C LEU A 582 -4.78 -3.80 32.02
N VAL A 583 -4.35 -4.25 30.85
CA VAL A 583 -4.80 -3.70 29.58
C VAL A 583 -5.44 -4.79 28.75
N ALA A 584 -6.72 -4.65 28.41
CA ALA A 584 -7.38 -5.47 27.41
C ALA A 584 -7.06 -4.93 26.02
N CYS A 585 -6.36 -5.72 25.21
CA CYS A 585 -5.80 -5.30 23.92
C CYS A 585 -6.80 -5.35 22.76
N GLY A 586 -6.46 -4.69 21.66
CA GLY A 586 -7.25 -4.66 20.41
C GLY A 586 -7.09 -5.90 19.53
N GLY A 587 -8.01 -6.08 18.58
CA GLY A 587 -8.01 -7.13 17.57
C GLY A 587 -9.39 -7.68 17.27
N PHE A 588 -9.47 -8.94 16.86
CA PHE A 588 -10.72 -9.59 16.44
C PHE A 588 -10.92 -10.87 17.26
N SER A 589 -11.14 -10.74 18.58
CA SER A 589 -11.33 -11.93 19.40
C SER A 589 -12.51 -12.76 18.90
N TYR A 590 -12.28 -14.06 18.65
CA TYR A 590 -13.24 -14.95 18.01
C TYR A 590 -13.77 -14.47 16.63
N GLY A 591 -13.01 -13.62 15.92
CA GLY A 591 -13.45 -13.03 14.66
C GLY A 591 -14.67 -12.12 14.79
N ASP A 592 -14.91 -11.56 15.99
CA ASP A 592 -16.09 -10.75 16.36
C ASP A 592 -17.44 -11.44 16.13
N VAL A 593 -17.45 -12.76 15.99
CA VAL A 593 -18.67 -13.57 15.88
C VAL A 593 -19.47 -13.44 17.18
N LEU A 594 -20.80 -13.31 17.04
CA LEU A 594 -21.75 -13.00 18.14
C LEU A 594 -21.65 -11.56 18.70
N GLY A 595 -20.88 -10.69 18.04
CA GLY A 595 -20.65 -9.30 18.41
C GLY A 595 -19.22 -9.07 18.91
N ALA A 596 -18.63 -7.94 18.54
CA ALA A 596 -17.24 -7.65 18.85
C ALA A 596 -17.00 -7.57 20.37
N GLY A 597 -15.99 -8.29 20.86
CA GLY A 597 -15.68 -8.43 22.30
C GLY A 597 -16.68 -9.23 23.14
N GLU A 598 -17.81 -9.69 22.56
CA GLU A 598 -18.86 -10.42 23.29
C GLU A 598 -18.42 -11.83 23.68
N GLY A 599 -17.80 -12.58 22.76
CA GLY A 599 -17.32 -13.94 23.03
C GLY A 599 -16.29 -13.96 24.17
N TRP A 600 -15.37 -12.99 24.16
CA TRP A 600 -14.37 -12.81 25.20
C TRP A 600 -15.02 -12.44 26.55
N ALA A 601 -15.91 -11.44 26.59
CA ALA A 601 -16.60 -11.06 27.81
C ALA A 601 -17.46 -12.19 28.39
N LYS A 602 -18.21 -12.91 27.55
CA LYS A 602 -19.06 -14.03 27.98
C LYS A 602 -18.25 -15.22 28.49
N THR A 603 -17.07 -15.47 27.94
CA THR A 603 -16.13 -16.46 28.49
C THR A 603 -15.76 -16.15 29.94
N ILE A 604 -15.54 -14.86 30.25
CA ILE A 604 -15.28 -14.40 31.63
C ILE A 604 -16.54 -14.53 32.50
N LEU A 605 -17.69 -14.03 32.03
CA LEU A 605 -18.93 -14.00 32.81
C LEU A 605 -19.48 -15.38 33.14
N PHE A 606 -19.39 -16.33 32.19
CA PHE A 606 -19.95 -17.67 32.33
C PHE A 606 -19.01 -18.66 33.02
N ASN A 607 -17.76 -18.27 33.28
CA ASN A 607 -16.85 -19.02 34.12
C ASN A 607 -16.81 -18.38 35.52
N PRO A 608 -17.35 -19.02 36.58
CA PRO A 608 -17.42 -18.43 37.91
C PRO A 608 -16.07 -17.97 38.47
N GLN A 609 -15.01 -18.74 38.22
CA GLN A 609 -13.66 -18.41 38.70
C GLN A 609 -13.12 -17.14 38.03
N LEU A 610 -13.28 -17.01 36.71
CA LEU A 610 -12.85 -15.80 36.00
C LEU A 610 -13.72 -14.59 36.42
N SER A 611 -15.03 -14.76 36.46
CA SER A 611 -15.96 -13.70 36.85
C SER A 611 -15.61 -13.11 38.23
N GLU A 612 -15.35 -13.98 39.22
CA GLU A 612 -14.92 -13.56 40.56
C GLU A 612 -13.54 -12.88 40.54
N GLN A 613 -12.58 -13.42 39.76
CA GLN A 613 -11.23 -12.86 39.65
C GLN A 613 -11.24 -11.45 39.03
N PHE A 614 -12.00 -11.23 37.95
CA PHE A 614 -12.15 -9.92 37.33
C PHE A 614 -12.91 -8.94 38.24
N ALA A 615 -14.02 -9.36 38.85
CA ALA A 615 -14.78 -8.52 39.78
C ALA A 615 -13.91 -8.07 40.97
N SER A 616 -13.13 -8.99 41.54
CA SER A 616 -12.20 -8.70 42.64
C SER A 616 -11.11 -7.72 42.20
N PHE A 617 -10.56 -7.89 40.99
CA PHE A 617 -9.58 -6.95 40.43
C PHE A 617 -10.13 -5.53 40.28
N PHE A 618 -11.35 -5.37 39.76
CA PHE A 618 -11.97 -4.05 39.55
C PHE A 618 -12.44 -3.37 40.84
N GLN A 619 -12.61 -4.11 41.94
CA GLN A 619 -13.01 -3.56 43.25
C GLN A 619 -11.82 -3.06 44.09
N ARG A 620 -10.60 -3.37 43.68
CA ARG A 620 -9.38 -2.91 44.36
C ARG A 620 -9.23 -1.40 44.25
N ASN A 621 -8.83 -0.76 45.34
CA ASN A 621 -8.55 0.68 45.37
C ASN A 621 -7.13 1.03 44.87
N ASP A 622 -6.31 0.02 44.61
CA ASP A 622 -4.94 0.17 44.12
C ASP A 622 -4.78 -0.29 42.66
N SER A 623 -5.80 -0.86 42.02
CA SER A 623 -5.73 -1.33 40.63
C SER A 623 -6.16 -0.28 39.61
N PHE A 624 -5.76 -0.46 38.35
CA PHE A 624 -6.29 0.30 37.22
C PHE A 624 -6.43 -0.59 35.98
N ALA A 625 -7.30 -0.18 35.05
CA ALA A 625 -7.60 -0.94 33.85
C ALA A 625 -7.74 -0.03 32.63
N LEU A 626 -7.29 -0.50 31.48
CA LEU A 626 -7.50 0.13 30.18
C LEU A 626 -8.06 -0.91 29.19
N GLY A 627 -9.04 -0.51 28.39
CA GLY A 627 -9.54 -1.32 27.27
C GLY A 627 -9.40 -0.52 25.98
N VAL A 628 -8.76 -1.09 24.96
CA VAL A 628 -8.53 -0.44 23.66
C VAL A 628 -9.18 -1.27 22.55
N CYS A 629 -9.94 -0.63 21.65
CA CYS A 629 -10.67 -1.26 20.55
C CYS A 629 -11.47 -2.50 21.04
N ASN A 630 -11.07 -3.72 20.67
CA ASN A 630 -11.72 -4.96 21.10
C ASN A 630 -11.72 -5.17 22.62
N GLY A 631 -10.67 -4.72 23.31
CA GLY A 631 -10.64 -4.68 24.76
C GLY A 631 -11.62 -3.67 25.37
N CYS A 632 -11.86 -2.54 24.69
CA CYS A 632 -12.90 -1.58 25.09
C CYS A 632 -14.30 -2.21 24.96
N GLN A 633 -14.56 -2.88 23.83
CA GLN A 633 -15.80 -3.60 23.57
C GLN A 633 -16.02 -4.70 24.63
N MET A 634 -15.01 -5.53 24.89
CA MET A 634 -15.05 -6.56 25.93
C MET A 634 -15.35 -5.98 27.30
N MET A 635 -14.64 -4.93 27.73
CA MET A 635 -14.88 -4.28 29.03
C MET A 635 -16.27 -3.64 29.13
N SER A 636 -16.81 -3.08 28.04
CA SER A 636 -18.19 -2.58 27.99
C SER A 636 -19.24 -3.69 28.22
N ASN A 637 -18.89 -4.92 27.85
CA ASN A 637 -19.70 -6.11 28.11
C ASN A 637 -19.52 -6.68 29.53
N LEU A 638 -18.45 -6.30 30.23
CA LEU A 638 -18.21 -6.60 31.64
C LEU A 638 -18.67 -5.48 32.59
N ALA A 639 -19.44 -4.49 32.12
CA ALA A 639 -19.87 -3.35 32.94
C ALA A 639 -20.57 -3.74 34.26
N SER A 640 -21.20 -4.91 34.34
CA SER A 640 -21.79 -5.45 35.58
C SER A 640 -20.77 -5.80 36.66
N LEU A 641 -19.51 -6.05 36.29
CA LEU A 641 -18.42 -6.36 37.21
C LEU A 641 -17.59 -5.12 37.59
N ILE A 642 -17.76 -4.00 36.89
CA ILE A 642 -16.90 -2.81 37.01
C ILE A 642 -17.62 -1.72 37.82
N PRO A 643 -17.09 -1.31 38.99
CA PRO A 643 -17.65 -0.20 39.76
C PRO A 643 -17.70 1.10 38.95
N GLY A 644 -18.85 1.77 38.96
CA GLY A 644 -19.05 3.05 38.25
C GLY A 644 -19.39 2.94 36.76
N ALA A 645 -19.35 1.75 36.15
CA ALA A 645 -19.60 1.56 34.71
C ALA A 645 -21.08 1.53 34.29
N LYS A 646 -22.02 1.86 35.18
CA LYS A 646 -23.48 1.73 34.92
C LYS A 646 -23.98 2.52 33.70
N ALA A 647 -23.30 3.62 33.37
CA ALA A 647 -23.65 4.50 32.26
C ALA A 647 -22.81 4.27 30.99
N TRP A 648 -21.93 3.26 30.98
CA TRP A 648 -21.11 2.97 29.81
C TRP A 648 -21.99 2.54 28.63
N PRO A 649 -21.71 3.03 27.41
CA PRO A 649 -22.44 2.64 26.23
C PRO A 649 -22.05 1.23 25.77
N LYS A 650 -22.79 0.72 24.80
CA LYS A 650 -22.38 -0.41 23.97
C LYS A 650 -21.71 0.13 22.70
N PHE A 651 -20.76 -0.65 22.19
CA PHE A 651 -20.13 -0.41 20.91
C PHE A 651 -20.69 -1.41 19.90
N THR A 652 -21.26 -0.91 18.81
CA THR A 652 -21.96 -1.70 17.80
C THR A 652 -21.37 -1.45 16.41
N ARG A 653 -22.01 -1.99 15.37
CA ARG A 653 -21.63 -1.73 13.98
C ARG A 653 -21.59 -0.22 13.69
N ASN A 654 -20.58 0.20 12.92
CA ASN A 654 -20.44 1.58 12.45
C ASN A 654 -21.63 1.98 11.59
N GLN A 655 -22.02 3.26 11.65
CA GLN A 655 -23.09 3.79 10.80
C GLN A 655 -22.77 3.71 9.30
N SER A 656 -21.49 3.71 8.92
CA SER A 656 -21.05 3.50 7.53
C SER A 656 -21.35 2.09 7.02
N GLU A 657 -21.70 1.15 7.91
CA GLU A 657 -21.81 -0.29 7.64
C GLU A 657 -20.50 -0.93 7.17
N GLN A 658 -19.38 -0.22 7.33
CA GLN A 658 -18.06 -0.61 6.87
C GLN A 658 -17.02 -0.58 8.01
N TYR A 659 -15.96 -1.35 7.83
CA TYR A 659 -14.74 -1.20 8.62
C TYR A 659 -14.06 0.13 8.28
N GLU A 660 -13.52 0.83 9.28
CA GLU A 660 -12.95 2.17 9.09
C GLU A 660 -11.52 2.22 9.66
N ALA A 661 -10.54 2.03 8.79
CA ALA A 661 -9.14 2.33 9.10
C ALA A 661 -8.88 3.81 8.77
N ARG A 662 -8.78 4.66 9.80
CA ARG A 662 -8.65 6.11 9.65
C ARG A 662 -7.60 6.66 10.62
N LEU A 663 -6.99 7.78 10.25
CA LEU A 663 -6.34 8.67 11.21
C LEU A 663 -7.31 9.82 11.47
N VAL A 664 -7.75 9.98 12.71
CA VAL A 664 -8.77 10.98 13.05
C VAL A 664 -8.27 11.94 14.11
N MET A 665 -8.75 13.17 14.07
CA MET A 665 -8.50 14.15 15.12
C MET A 665 -9.52 13.99 16.25
N VAL A 666 -9.04 13.82 17.48
CA VAL A 666 -9.88 13.75 18.68
C VAL A 666 -9.53 14.85 19.67
N GLU A 667 -10.52 15.32 20.42
CA GLU A 667 -10.33 16.21 21.58
C GLU A 667 -10.34 15.40 22.88
N ILE A 668 -9.37 15.65 23.76
CA ILE A 668 -9.37 15.10 25.11
C ILE A 668 -10.24 15.98 26.01
N LEU A 669 -11.43 15.50 26.34
CA LEU A 669 -12.35 16.18 27.25
C LEU A 669 -11.96 15.98 28.72
N GLN A 670 -12.32 16.95 29.56
CA GLN A 670 -12.14 16.83 31.01
C GLN A 670 -12.96 15.66 31.55
N SER A 671 -12.31 14.72 32.24
CA SER A 671 -12.96 13.55 32.83
C SER A 671 -12.20 13.05 34.07
N PRO A 672 -12.79 12.13 34.87
CA PRO A 672 -12.07 11.45 35.96
C PRO A 672 -11.00 10.44 35.51
N SER A 673 -10.76 10.28 34.21
CA SER A 673 -9.78 9.32 33.69
C SER A 673 -8.37 9.63 34.20
N LEU A 674 -7.73 8.65 34.84
CA LEU A 674 -6.36 8.77 35.32
C LEU A 674 -5.34 8.90 34.18
N PHE A 675 -5.67 8.36 32.99
CA PHE A 675 -4.77 8.31 31.84
C PHE A 675 -4.65 9.65 31.10
N PHE A 676 -5.59 10.57 31.30
CA PHE A 676 -5.66 11.84 30.55
C PHE A 676 -5.44 13.08 31.44
N ASN A 677 -4.91 12.87 32.64
CA ASN A 677 -4.62 13.97 33.55
C ASN A 677 -3.60 14.94 32.93
N GLY A 678 -3.88 16.25 32.97
CA GLY A 678 -3.04 17.29 32.34
C GLY A 678 -3.18 17.40 30.82
N MET A 679 -3.97 16.55 30.16
CA MET A 679 -4.09 16.55 28.69
C MET A 679 -5.38 17.21 28.18
N SER A 680 -6.30 17.62 29.05
CA SER A 680 -7.61 18.15 28.64
C SER A 680 -7.49 19.38 27.74
N GLY A 681 -8.33 19.44 26.70
CA GLY A 681 -8.33 20.48 25.67
C GLY A 681 -7.21 20.32 24.63
N SER A 682 -6.50 19.18 24.64
CA SER A 682 -5.60 18.80 23.56
C SER A 682 -6.38 18.19 22.40
N HIS A 683 -5.96 18.50 21.17
CA HIS A 683 -6.46 17.91 19.94
C HIS A 683 -5.33 17.07 19.35
N LEU A 684 -5.56 15.76 19.19
CA LEU A 684 -4.53 14.82 18.78
C LEU A 684 -5.02 13.94 17.63
N PRO A 685 -4.15 13.60 16.67
CA PRO A 685 -4.44 12.54 15.72
C PRO A 685 -4.32 11.19 16.44
N ILE A 686 -5.25 10.28 16.17
CA ILE A 686 -5.23 8.92 16.71
C ILE A 686 -5.66 7.91 15.64
N ALA A 687 -5.01 6.75 15.64
CA ALA A 687 -5.39 5.63 14.79
C ALA A 687 -6.76 5.09 15.20
N VAL A 688 -7.64 4.93 14.22
CA VAL A 688 -8.90 4.21 14.30
C VAL A 688 -8.82 3.03 13.36
N ALA A 689 -9.11 1.87 13.89
CA ALA A 689 -9.07 0.57 13.24
C ALA A 689 -10.14 -0.30 13.91
#